data_AF-A0AAV6N3B7-F1
#
_entry.id   AF-A0AAV6N3B7-F1
#
_cell.length_a   1.000
_cell.length_b   1.000
_cell.length_c   1.000
_cell.angle_alpha   90.00
_cell.angle_beta   90.00
_cell.angle_gamma   90.00
#
_symmetry.space_group_name_H-M   'P 1'
#
loop_
_entity.id
_entity.type
_entity.pdbx_description
1 polymer ?
#
loop_
_entity_poly.entity_id
_entity_poly.type
_entity_poly.pdbx_seq_one_letter_code
_entity_poly.pdbx_strand_id
1 'polypeptide(L)'
;MAREFGGICAGFRSMAMTMFNFAIALAMVSGERKMKLETARLDGEGGSDGLNLIRGALNFLWQSDRTGYHHVWPEMEFGWQIVLGSVIGFLGAAFGSVGGVGGGGIYVPMLSLIIGFDPKSSTAISKCMIMGASVSTVYYNLKLRHPTLDLPIIDYDLVLLIMPMLMLGISIGVVFNVIFADWMVTVLLIVLFLATSTKSFLKGVETWKKETIMKTEAARRAESNDLQANTAYAPLPSGPSHRPETDPADREVPMLKNVYWKEMGLLVLVWVAFLAIQIIKKHSPNCSWEYWLLNLLQIPIAFGASGYEAVSLYKGRRKIASLGNEKTNFQVYQLVLYCFLGIVAGVVGGLLGLGGGFIMGPLFLELGIPPQVSSASATFGMTFSSSMSVIEYYLLDRFPVPYAVYFTIVAAIAAFVGQHVALESRRRLDKFSVTNTWASRICANTTHKVWPFGKKEYDLLNVFSVRSKIQNHTRNPDDQSLFFPPIENPNSFCSLHFRGLSDRNRSTMVFYFKARPDVGDYSIFMGLDKYENEELIKYGFPEDIWFHVDKMSSAHVYVRLQKGQTIDDISEGLLEDCAQLVKANSIQGNKVNNIDVVYTPWSNLKKTASMDVGQVGFYNPKMVRTVRVEKRINDIVNRLNRTKVERKPDLKAEREAVNAAERAERKQHLREKKRREELERLEKERQAELRSYKGLMVSEKMTSNKQIAATSKSLQELEDDFM
;
A
#
# COMPACT_ATOMS: atom_id res chain seq x y z
N MET A 1 -33.78 1.90 -2.74
CA MET A 1 -34.29 1.86 -1.35
C MET A 1 -33.48 0.96 -0.41
N ALA A 2 -33.33 -0.36 -0.63
CA ALA A 2 -32.53 -1.21 0.26
C ALA A 2 -31.01 -0.92 0.26
N ARG A 3 -30.46 -0.37 -0.84
CA ARG A 3 -29.04 0.01 -0.96
C ARG A 3 -28.66 1.31 -0.27
N GLU A 4 -29.56 2.29 -0.23
CA GLU A 4 -29.34 3.50 0.56
C GLU A 4 -29.37 3.16 2.05
N PHE A 5 -30.26 2.27 2.48
CA PHE A 5 -30.30 1.80 3.87
C PHE A 5 -29.03 1.04 4.32
N GLY A 6 -28.37 0.30 3.43
CA GLY A 6 -27.13 -0.42 3.76
C GLY A 6 -25.90 0.49 3.96
N GLY A 7 -25.75 1.51 3.11
CA GLY A 7 -24.72 2.54 3.26
C GLY A 7 -24.97 3.43 4.48
N ILE A 8 -26.24 3.76 4.74
CA ILE A 8 -26.68 4.46 5.94
C ILE A 8 -26.41 3.61 7.19
N CYS A 9 -26.64 2.29 7.17
CA CYS A 9 -26.35 1.39 8.29
C CYS A 9 -24.84 1.21 8.58
N ALA A 10 -23.99 1.17 7.55
CA ALA A 10 -22.53 1.13 7.73
C ALA A 10 -21.99 2.47 8.28
N GLY A 11 -22.54 3.58 7.77
CA GLY A 11 -22.33 4.92 8.33
C GLY A 11 -22.81 5.01 9.78
N PHE A 12 -23.98 4.47 10.10
CA PHE A 12 -24.54 4.44 11.46
C PHE A 12 -23.72 3.58 12.40
N ARG A 13 -23.14 2.45 11.95
CA ARG A 13 -22.23 1.64 12.77
C ARG A 13 -20.91 2.36 13.06
N SER A 14 -20.34 3.02 12.05
CA SER A 14 -19.14 3.85 12.22
C SER A 14 -19.43 5.04 13.14
N MET A 15 -20.58 5.70 12.96
CA MET A 15 -21.02 6.83 13.76
C MET A 15 -21.39 6.41 15.19
N ALA A 16 -22.03 5.25 15.38
CA ALA A 16 -22.34 4.70 16.69
C ALA A 16 -21.08 4.26 17.43
N MET A 17 -20.10 3.64 16.76
CA MET A 17 -18.77 3.38 17.34
C MET A 17 -18.05 4.67 17.69
N THR A 18 -18.10 5.69 16.83
CA THR A 18 -17.51 7.01 17.11
C THR A 18 -18.19 7.68 18.30
N MET A 19 -19.53 7.63 18.40
CA MET A 19 -20.31 8.17 19.51
C MET A 19 -20.08 7.39 20.80
N PHE A 20 -19.96 6.07 20.73
CA PHE A 20 -19.63 5.21 21.87
C PHE A 20 -18.21 5.47 22.38
N ASN A 21 -17.24 5.61 21.47
CA ASN A 21 -15.88 6.00 21.80
C ASN A 21 -15.79 7.44 22.33
N PHE A 22 -16.61 8.35 21.82
CA PHE A 22 -16.74 9.72 22.34
C PHE A 22 -17.35 9.71 23.75
N ALA A 23 -18.33 8.83 24.01
CA ALA A 23 -18.91 8.63 25.34
C ALA A 23 -17.88 8.02 26.32
N ILE A 24 -17.04 7.07 25.87
CA ILE A 24 -15.94 6.52 26.67
C ILE A 24 -14.87 7.59 26.94
N ALA A 25 -14.51 8.40 25.95
CA ALA A 25 -13.61 9.54 26.12
C ALA A 25 -14.16 10.55 27.13
N LEU A 26 -15.44 10.90 27.03
CA LEU A 26 -16.12 11.74 28.01
C LEU A 26 -16.14 11.10 29.40
N ALA A 27 -16.36 9.78 29.48
CA ALA A 27 -16.35 9.04 30.73
C ALA A 27 -14.96 8.98 31.36
N MET A 28 -13.89 8.84 30.56
CA MET A 28 -12.51 8.88 31.02
C MET A 28 -12.09 10.29 31.45
N VAL A 29 -12.45 11.33 30.69
CA VAL A 29 -12.23 12.74 31.08
C VAL A 29 -13.02 13.08 32.35
N SER A 30 -14.23 12.56 32.49
CA SER A 30 -15.03 12.69 33.71
C SER A 30 -14.43 11.90 34.88
N GLY A 31 -13.82 10.73 34.63
CA GLY A 31 -13.16 9.90 35.62
C GLY A 31 -11.85 10.49 36.12
N GLU A 32 -11.04 11.05 35.23
CA GLU A 32 -9.81 11.79 35.57
C GLU A 32 -10.12 13.04 36.39
N ARG A 33 -11.21 13.75 36.05
CA ARG A 33 -11.71 14.88 36.83
C ARG A 33 -12.27 14.44 38.19
N LYS A 34 -12.92 13.29 38.27
CA LYS A 34 -13.42 12.73 39.54
C LYS A 34 -12.27 12.34 40.46
N MET A 35 -11.19 11.75 39.94
CA MET A 35 -9.99 11.48 40.73
C MET A 35 -9.29 12.76 41.19
N LYS A 36 -9.09 13.76 40.31
CA LYS A 36 -8.52 15.07 40.71
C LYS A 36 -9.39 15.81 41.74
N LEU A 37 -10.72 15.66 41.66
CA LEU A 37 -11.67 16.21 42.63
C LEU A 37 -11.71 15.41 43.94
N GLU A 38 -11.50 14.10 43.91
CA GLU A 38 -11.34 13.25 45.11
C GLU A 38 -10.00 13.51 45.81
N THR A 39 -8.91 13.72 45.07
CA THR A 39 -7.61 14.14 45.63
C THR A 39 -7.72 15.52 46.29
N ALA A 40 -8.45 16.46 45.68
CA ALA A 40 -8.71 17.78 46.28
C ALA A 40 -9.72 17.75 47.46
N ARG A 41 -10.59 16.74 47.53
CA ARG A 41 -11.52 16.52 48.65
C ARG A 41 -10.89 15.81 49.84
N LEU A 42 -9.81 15.05 49.63
CA LEU A 42 -9.06 14.45 50.73
C LEU A 42 -8.29 15.50 51.55
N ASP A 43 -8.10 16.70 51.00
CA ASP A 43 -7.50 17.86 51.69
C ASP A 43 -8.53 18.85 52.29
N GLY A 44 -9.84 18.56 52.21
CA GLY A 44 -10.88 19.46 52.72
C GLY A 44 -12.14 18.73 53.18
N GLU A 45 -12.42 18.80 54.48
CA GLU A 45 -13.58 18.18 55.14
C GLU A 45 -14.94 18.46 54.45
N GLY A 46 -15.74 17.39 54.34
CA GLY A 46 -17.16 17.38 54.73
C GLY A 46 -18.22 17.93 53.76
N GLY A 47 -19.10 17.05 53.28
CA GLY A 47 -20.54 17.35 53.22
C GLY A 47 -21.22 17.59 51.85
N SER A 48 -22.10 16.65 51.51
CA SER A 48 -23.35 16.69 50.72
C SER A 48 -23.48 17.43 49.36
N ASP A 49 -24.04 16.65 48.41
CA ASP A 49 -25.00 17.03 47.36
C ASP A 49 -24.55 16.90 45.90
N GLY A 50 -24.96 15.78 45.28
CA GLY A 50 -24.74 15.44 43.87
C GLY A 50 -25.40 16.38 42.86
N LEU A 51 -26.29 17.28 43.29
CA LEU A 51 -26.91 18.30 42.42
C LEU A 51 -26.05 19.59 42.30
N ASN A 52 -25.20 19.88 43.30
CA ASN A 52 -24.23 20.98 43.25
C ASN A 52 -23.01 20.64 42.37
N LEU A 53 -22.79 19.35 42.09
CA LEU A 53 -21.69 18.87 41.26
C LEU A 53 -21.86 19.24 39.78
N ILE A 54 -23.09 19.18 39.25
CA ILE A 54 -23.38 19.51 37.85
C ILE A 54 -23.39 21.03 37.65
N ARG A 55 -23.93 21.79 38.61
CA ARG A 55 -23.89 23.26 38.60
C ARG A 55 -22.48 23.80 38.86
N GLY A 56 -21.70 23.15 39.72
CA GLY A 56 -20.29 23.40 39.94
C GLY A 56 -19.44 23.04 38.72
N ALA A 57 -19.76 21.95 38.02
CA ALA A 57 -19.10 21.57 36.77
C ALA A 57 -19.43 22.53 35.62
N LEU A 58 -20.67 23.01 35.51
CA LEU A 58 -21.08 24.03 34.55
C LEU A 58 -20.45 25.40 34.86
N ASN A 59 -20.40 25.81 36.13
CA ASN A 59 -19.76 27.06 36.54
C ASN A 59 -18.22 26.99 36.44
N PHE A 60 -17.60 25.82 36.61
CA PHE A 60 -16.15 25.61 36.45
C PHE A 60 -15.73 25.47 34.98
N LEU A 61 -16.58 24.87 34.14
CA LEU A 61 -16.40 24.90 32.67
C LEU A 61 -16.60 26.31 32.08
N TRP A 62 -17.26 27.21 32.81
CA TRP A 62 -17.62 28.58 32.40
C TRP A 62 -16.83 29.68 33.14
N GLN A 63 -15.67 29.41 33.74
CA GLN A 63 -14.84 30.50 34.27
C GLN A 63 -14.08 31.20 33.13
N SER A 64 -14.71 32.21 32.53
CA SER A 64 -14.13 33.09 31.50
C SER A 64 -13.15 34.14 32.03
N ASP A 65 -12.99 34.29 33.36
CA ASP A 65 -12.47 35.53 33.94
C ASP A 65 -11.11 35.39 34.66
N ARG A 66 -10.19 34.56 34.16
CA ARG A 66 -8.76 34.71 34.49
C ARG A 66 -7.93 34.88 33.23
N THR A 67 -8.08 36.07 32.64
CA THR A 67 -7.15 36.64 31.67
C THR A 67 -5.77 36.81 32.31
N GLY A 68 -4.85 35.89 32.04
CA GLY A 68 -3.45 35.94 32.47
C GLY A 68 -2.87 34.56 32.76
N TYR A 69 -2.46 33.83 31.72
CA TYR A 69 -1.84 32.50 31.87
C TYR A 69 -0.40 32.66 32.39
N HIS A 70 -0.20 32.73 33.71
CA HIS A 70 1.10 32.63 34.36
C HIS A 70 1.25 31.25 35.00
N HIS A 71 1.77 30.29 34.23
CA HIS A 71 2.11 28.97 34.76
C HIS A 71 3.56 28.98 35.23
N VAL A 72 3.80 28.69 36.52
CA VAL A 72 5.14 28.53 37.09
C VAL A 72 5.44 27.03 37.09
N TRP A 73 6.38 26.59 36.26
CA TRP A 73 6.78 25.19 36.23
C TRP A 73 7.62 24.85 37.47
N PRO A 74 7.36 23.73 38.15
CA PRO A 74 8.20 23.29 39.26
C PRO A 74 9.60 22.92 38.77
N GLU A 75 10.60 23.08 39.63
CA GLU A 75 11.97 22.60 39.36
C GLU A 75 11.97 21.07 39.14
N MET A 76 12.99 20.57 38.42
CA MET A 76 13.04 19.16 38.07
C MET A 76 13.44 18.30 39.26
N GLU A 77 12.47 17.60 39.85
CA GLU A 77 12.70 16.59 40.87
C GLU A 77 12.50 15.18 40.28
N PHE A 78 13.49 14.30 40.45
CA PHE A 78 13.42 12.91 39.97
C PHE A 78 12.46 12.07 40.81
N GLY A 79 11.16 12.25 40.58
CA GLY A 79 10.10 11.42 41.15
C GLY A 79 9.76 10.19 40.29
N TRP A 80 8.90 9.31 40.83
CA TRP A 80 8.42 8.12 40.12
C TRP A 80 7.68 8.44 38.81
N GLN A 81 7.04 9.60 38.71
CA GLN A 81 6.33 10.06 37.51
C GLN A 81 7.29 10.29 36.34
N ILE A 82 8.45 10.91 36.58
CA ILE A 82 9.48 11.13 35.55
C ILE A 82 10.07 9.79 35.13
N VAL A 83 10.34 8.88 36.08
CA VAL A 83 10.87 7.54 35.76
C VAL A 83 9.88 6.75 34.89
N LEU A 84 8.60 6.69 35.28
CA LEU A 84 7.56 6.01 34.52
C LEU A 84 7.36 6.67 33.15
N GLY A 85 7.33 8.00 33.10
CA GLY A 85 7.25 8.79 31.88
C GLY A 85 8.44 8.53 30.94
N SER A 86 9.65 8.39 31.47
CA SER A 86 10.85 8.03 30.72
C SER A 86 10.79 6.62 30.15
N VAL A 87 10.27 5.64 30.89
CA VAL A 87 10.09 4.26 30.39
C VAL A 87 9.06 4.22 29.25
N ILE A 88 7.90 4.85 29.44
CA ILE A 88 6.85 4.91 28.42
C ILE A 88 7.33 5.72 27.20
N GLY A 89 8.00 6.83 27.43
CA GLY A 89 8.63 7.65 26.40
C GLY A 89 9.69 6.88 25.62
N PHE A 90 10.53 6.08 26.31
CA PHE A 90 11.53 5.22 25.68
C PHE A 90 10.87 4.18 24.78
N LEU A 91 9.87 3.44 25.27
CA LEU A 91 9.15 2.44 24.47
C LEU A 91 8.43 3.10 23.28
N GLY A 92 7.77 4.24 23.51
CA GLY A 92 7.09 5.01 22.48
C GLY A 92 8.03 5.50 21.37
N ALA A 93 9.23 5.96 21.74
CA ALA A 93 10.28 6.37 20.81
C ALA A 93 10.86 5.18 20.02
N ALA A 94 11.13 4.07 20.71
CA ALA A 94 11.73 2.88 20.12
C ALA A 94 10.81 2.25 19.06
N PHE A 95 9.52 2.06 19.37
CA PHE A 95 8.56 1.55 18.39
C PHE A 95 8.15 2.60 17.35
N GLY A 96 7.99 3.85 17.79
CA GLY A 96 7.59 4.95 16.92
C GLY A 96 8.63 5.29 15.85
N SER A 97 9.92 5.10 16.12
CA SER A 97 10.99 5.32 15.15
C SER A 97 10.93 4.30 14.01
N VAL A 98 10.68 3.02 14.30
CA VAL A 98 10.61 1.95 13.29
C VAL A 98 9.45 2.19 12.30
N GLY A 99 8.33 2.71 12.81
CA GLY A 99 7.18 3.09 11.99
C GLY A 99 7.30 4.42 11.26
N GLY A 100 8.36 5.21 11.51
CA GLY A 100 8.54 6.55 10.92
C GLY A 100 7.59 7.62 11.47
N VAL A 101 7.01 7.37 12.65
CA VAL A 101 5.99 8.20 13.30
C VAL A 101 6.58 9.01 14.48
N GLY A 102 7.77 8.63 14.98
CA GLY A 102 8.54 9.42 15.95
C GLY A 102 7.97 9.43 17.38
N GLY A 103 6.99 8.57 17.70
CA GLY A 103 6.45 8.39 19.06
C GLY A 103 5.47 9.47 19.54
N GLY A 104 5.20 10.50 18.71
CA GLY A 104 4.39 11.66 19.09
C GLY A 104 2.97 11.35 19.58
N GLY A 105 2.39 10.23 19.13
CA GLY A 105 1.07 9.81 19.59
C GLY A 105 1.03 9.32 21.06
N ILE A 106 2.18 8.99 21.64
CA ILE A 106 2.30 8.51 23.02
C ILE A 106 2.81 9.61 23.94
N TYR A 107 3.66 10.52 23.44
CA TYR A 107 4.28 11.55 24.27
C TYR A 107 3.27 12.53 24.87
N VAL A 108 2.31 13.03 24.08
CA VAL A 108 1.37 14.03 24.59
C VAL A 108 0.46 13.48 25.70
N PRO A 109 -0.16 12.29 25.57
CA PRO A 109 -0.88 11.66 26.68
C PRO A 109 0.03 11.33 27.88
N MET A 110 1.25 10.87 27.64
CA MET A 110 2.20 10.54 28.71
C MET A 110 2.58 11.79 29.53
N LEU A 111 2.95 12.88 28.86
CA LEU A 111 3.32 14.15 29.50
C LEU A 111 2.14 14.75 30.28
N SER A 112 0.93 14.68 29.72
CA SER A 112 -0.24 15.30 30.35
C SER A 112 -0.87 14.47 31.47
N LEU A 113 -0.99 13.14 31.29
CA LEU A 113 -1.68 12.27 32.25
C LEU A 113 -0.77 11.74 33.35
N ILE A 114 0.50 11.45 33.05
CA ILE A 114 1.42 10.79 34.00
C ILE A 114 2.24 11.84 34.75
N ILE A 115 2.87 12.74 34.01
CA ILE A 115 3.74 13.77 34.58
C ILE A 115 2.89 14.96 35.07
N GLY A 116 1.74 15.20 34.43
CA GLY A 116 0.78 16.22 34.87
C GLY A 116 0.99 17.59 34.24
N PHE A 117 1.72 17.67 33.13
CA PHE A 117 1.85 18.93 32.39
C PHE A 117 0.52 19.33 31.75
N ASP A 118 0.30 20.64 31.60
CA ASP A 118 -0.83 21.15 30.85
C ASP A 118 -0.76 20.68 29.38
N PRO A 119 -1.92 20.57 28.68
CA PRO A 119 -1.93 20.10 27.30
C PRO A 119 -1.04 20.93 26.37
N LYS A 120 -0.94 22.25 26.57
CA LYS A 120 -0.14 23.14 25.73
C LYS A 120 1.36 22.90 25.94
N SER A 121 1.87 22.89 27.17
CA SER A 121 3.27 22.53 27.44
C SER A 121 3.58 21.08 27.04
N SER A 122 2.64 20.15 27.21
CA SER A 122 2.79 18.76 26.75
C SER A 122 2.95 18.68 25.23
N THR A 123 2.18 19.45 24.46
CA THR A 123 2.34 19.51 23.00
C THR A 123 3.70 20.07 22.59
N ALA A 124 4.21 21.07 23.32
CA ALA A 124 5.52 21.66 23.06
C ALA A 124 6.68 20.71 23.40
N ILE A 125 6.69 20.09 24.59
CA ILE A 125 7.71 19.12 25.01
C ILE A 125 7.72 17.90 24.07
N SER A 126 6.55 17.43 23.64
CA SER A 126 6.44 16.35 22.65
C SER A 126 7.20 16.65 21.36
N LYS A 127 7.19 17.91 20.88
CA LYS A 127 7.96 18.29 19.67
C LYS A 127 9.46 18.16 19.88
N CYS A 128 9.97 18.49 21.06
CA CYS A 128 11.38 18.30 21.42
C CYS A 128 11.75 16.81 21.40
N MET A 129 10.91 15.96 22.00
CA MET A 129 11.08 14.51 22.02
C MET A 129 11.06 13.90 20.61
N ILE A 130 10.10 14.32 19.78
CA ILE A 130 9.98 13.89 18.38
C ILE A 130 11.22 14.27 17.59
N MET A 131 11.73 15.49 17.76
CA MET A 131 12.94 15.97 17.09
C MET A 131 14.15 15.10 17.47
N GLY A 132 14.35 14.80 18.76
CA GLY A 132 15.43 13.92 19.21
C GLY A 132 15.34 12.52 18.58
N ALA A 133 14.15 11.93 18.60
CA ALA A 133 13.90 10.61 18.01
C ALA A 133 14.11 10.59 16.49
N SER A 134 13.65 11.63 15.78
CA SER A 134 13.72 11.70 14.32
C SER A 134 15.15 11.93 13.82
N VAL A 135 15.96 12.75 14.52
CA VAL A 135 17.39 12.95 14.21
C VAL A 135 18.15 11.63 14.29
N SER A 136 18.00 10.88 15.38
CA SER A 136 18.63 9.55 15.55
C SER A 136 18.19 8.57 14.46
N THR A 137 16.92 8.62 14.06
CA THR A 137 16.37 7.71 13.04
C THR A 137 16.86 8.08 11.63
N VAL A 138 16.90 9.37 11.30
CA VAL A 138 17.44 9.87 10.03
C VAL A 138 18.91 9.49 9.87
N TYR A 139 19.71 9.56 10.94
CA TYR A 139 21.10 9.12 10.91
C TYR A 139 21.25 7.66 10.44
N TYR A 140 20.39 6.75 10.88
CA TYR A 140 20.36 5.37 10.37
C TYR A 140 19.85 5.29 8.94
N ASN A 141 18.76 5.99 8.62
CA ASN A 141 18.18 5.98 7.28
C ASN A 141 19.16 6.49 6.22
N LEU A 142 20.02 7.47 6.55
CA LEU A 142 21.06 7.97 5.65
C LEU A 142 22.13 6.94 5.28
N LYS A 143 22.28 5.87 6.06
CA LYS A 143 23.19 4.75 5.76
C LYS A 143 22.55 3.65 4.91
N LEU A 144 21.22 3.67 4.75
CA LEU A 144 20.45 2.63 4.07
C LEU A 144 20.14 3.03 2.62
N ARG A 145 20.10 2.02 1.74
CA ARG A 145 19.70 2.16 0.33
C ARG A 145 18.33 1.53 0.05
N HIS A 146 17.74 1.96 -1.06
CA HIS A 146 16.46 1.47 -1.53
C HIS A 146 16.51 -0.06 -1.79
N PRO A 147 15.47 -0.83 -1.42
CA PRO A 147 15.50 -2.30 -1.47
C PRO A 147 15.57 -2.87 -2.90
N THR A 148 15.13 -2.12 -3.92
CA THR A 148 15.05 -2.59 -5.30
C THR A 148 15.73 -1.70 -6.35
N LEU A 149 16.19 -0.51 -5.96
CA LEU A 149 16.77 0.48 -6.88
C LEU A 149 18.10 0.96 -6.28
N ASP A 150 19.07 1.33 -7.12
CA ASP A 150 20.35 1.86 -6.66
C ASP A 150 20.25 3.35 -6.30
N LEU A 151 19.43 3.65 -5.29
CA LEU A 151 19.04 5.01 -4.87
C LEU A 151 19.03 5.09 -3.33
N PRO A 152 19.12 6.30 -2.74
CA PRO A 152 18.90 6.49 -1.31
C PRO A 152 17.52 6.01 -0.87
N ILE A 153 17.38 5.56 0.38
CA ILE A 153 16.08 5.16 0.93
C ILE A 153 15.12 6.35 1.13
N ILE A 154 15.66 7.57 1.26
CA ILE A 154 14.89 8.81 1.43
C ILE A 154 14.59 9.37 0.05
N ASP A 155 13.30 9.60 -0.22
CA ASP A 155 12.82 10.24 -1.43
C ASP A 155 12.79 11.77 -1.23
N TYR A 156 13.87 12.43 -1.66
CA TYR A 156 14.05 13.86 -1.47
C TYR A 156 13.07 14.71 -2.28
N ASP A 157 12.69 14.29 -3.48
CA ASP A 157 11.76 15.04 -4.34
C ASP A 157 10.35 15.09 -3.72
N LEU A 158 9.92 13.95 -3.15
CA LEU A 158 8.65 13.87 -2.43
C LEU A 158 8.64 14.73 -1.16
N VAL A 159 9.75 14.74 -0.42
CA VAL A 159 9.89 15.59 0.78
C VAL A 159 9.94 17.06 0.40
N LEU A 160 10.63 17.43 -0.68
CA LEU A 160 10.70 18.81 -1.18
C LEU A 160 9.34 19.33 -1.65
N LEU A 161 8.50 18.48 -2.21
CA LEU A 161 7.13 18.84 -2.59
C LEU A 161 6.28 19.21 -1.37
N ILE A 162 6.34 18.43 -0.29
CA ILE A 162 5.36 18.54 0.81
C ILE A 162 5.91 19.28 2.05
N MET A 163 7.20 19.22 2.33
CA MET A 163 7.81 19.84 3.52
C MET A 163 7.54 21.35 3.61
N PRO A 164 7.72 22.18 2.57
CA PRO A 164 7.48 23.62 2.68
C PRO A 164 6.02 23.95 3.04
N MET A 165 5.07 23.22 2.45
CA MET A 165 3.64 23.32 2.78
C MET A 165 3.33 22.88 4.20
N LEU A 166 4.00 21.82 4.65
CA LEU A 166 3.87 21.31 6.00
C LEU A 166 4.42 22.30 7.03
N MET A 167 5.53 22.97 6.76
CA MET A 167 6.08 24.03 7.64
C MET A 167 5.15 25.25 7.73
N LEU A 168 4.56 25.67 6.61
CA LEU A 168 3.54 26.72 6.60
C LEU A 168 2.33 26.32 7.48
N GLY A 169 1.86 25.07 7.34
CA GLY A 169 0.81 24.53 8.19
C GLY A 169 1.16 24.52 9.67
N ILE A 170 2.41 24.20 10.03
CA ILE A 170 2.87 24.21 11.44
C ILE A 170 2.78 25.59 12.05
N SER A 171 3.26 26.63 11.36
CA SER A 171 3.18 28.02 11.82
C SER A 171 1.73 28.41 12.13
N ILE A 172 0.78 28.03 11.28
CA ILE A 172 -0.66 28.22 11.50
C ILE A 172 -1.15 27.38 12.70
N GLY A 173 -0.74 26.12 12.79
CA GLY A 173 -1.13 25.20 13.85
C GLY A 173 -0.66 25.63 15.25
N VAL A 174 0.56 26.16 15.36
CA VAL A 174 1.11 26.71 16.62
C VAL A 174 0.35 27.96 17.04
N VAL A 175 0.00 28.84 16.09
CA VAL A 175 -0.88 29.99 16.36
C VAL A 175 -2.24 29.52 16.87
N PHE A 176 -2.85 28.50 16.27
CA PHE A 176 -4.10 27.94 16.78
C PHE A 176 -3.95 27.26 18.15
N ASN A 177 -2.81 26.64 18.45
CA ASN A 177 -2.54 26.08 19.78
C ASN A 177 -2.58 27.17 20.86
N VAL A 178 -2.04 28.35 20.54
CA VAL A 178 -2.06 29.52 21.44
C VAL A 178 -3.48 30.08 21.60
N ILE A 179 -4.26 30.13 20.52
CA ILE A 179 -5.62 30.71 20.52
C ILE A 179 -6.64 29.79 21.19
N PHE A 180 -6.55 28.48 20.99
CA PHE A 180 -7.54 27.54 21.51
C PHE A 180 -7.42 27.35 23.03
N ALA A 181 -8.57 27.14 23.66
CA ALA A 181 -8.62 26.74 25.06
C ALA A 181 -8.11 25.30 25.24
N ASP A 182 -7.55 25.01 26.41
CA ASP A 182 -6.87 23.72 26.68
C ASP A 182 -7.80 22.52 26.52
N TRP A 183 -9.09 22.69 26.87
CA TRP A 183 -10.11 21.67 26.70
C TRP A 183 -10.37 21.35 25.22
N MET A 184 -10.30 22.34 24.33
CA MET A 184 -10.48 22.13 22.88
C MET A 184 -9.33 21.31 22.31
N VAL A 185 -8.10 21.66 22.68
CA VAL A 185 -6.90 20.92 22.25
C VAL A 185 -6.96 19.47 22.74
N THR A 186 -7.39 19.26 23.99
CA THR A 186 -7.56 17.93 24.58
C THR A 186 -8.62 17.10 23.85
N VAL A 187 -9.79 17.69 23.56
CA VAL A 187 -10.86 17.01 22.81
C VAL A 187 -10.39 16.65 21.40
N LEU A 188 -9.73 17.57 20.69
CA LEU A 188 -9.20 17.33 19.35
C LEU A 188 -8.16 16.19 19.35
N LEU A 189 -7.31 16.15 20.36
CA LEU A 189 -6.29 15.12 20.53
C LEU A 189 -6.92 13.73 20.79
N ILE A 190 -7.94 13.67 21.65
CA ILE A 190 -8.68 12.41 21.90
C ILE A 190 -9.39 11.93 20.63
N VAL A 191 -10.11 12.82 19.94
CA VAL A 191 -10.81 12.49 18.68
C VAL A 191 -9.82 11.95 17.66
N LEU A 192 -8.66 12.61 17.51
CA LEU A 192 -7.66 12.19 16.56
C LEU A 192 -7.05 10.84 16.92
N PHE A 193 -6.73 10.57 18.20
CA PHE A 193 -6.21 9.27 18.61
C PHE A 193 -7.22 8.15 18.43
N LEU A 194 -8.49 8.38 18.75
CA LEU A 194 -9.54 7.40 18.52
C LEU A 194 -9.72 7.10 17.03
N ALA A 195 -9.79 8.14 16.19
CA ALA A 195 -9.96 7.98 14.75
C ALA A 195 -8.76 7.25 14.11
N THR A 196 -7.54 7.66 14.48
CA THR A 196 -6.31 7.10 13.89
C THR A 196 -6.01 5.70 14.40
N SER A 197 -6.27 5.40 15.68
CA SER A 197 -6.19 4.04 16.23
C SER A 197 -7.19 3.11 15.56
N THR A 198 -8.45 3.55 15.42
CA THR A 198 -9.50 2.75 14.76
C THR A 198 -9.15 2.49 13.30
N LYS A 199 -8.73 3.52 12.54
CA LYS A 199 -8.30 3.36 11.13
C LYS A 199 -7.10 2.40 11.03
N SER A 200 -6.12 2.54 11.91
CA SER A 200 -4.92 1.70 11.92
C SER A 200 -5.23 0.26 12.27
N PHE A 201 -6.11 0.01 13.25
CA PHE A 201 -6.55 -1.33 13.63
C PHE A 201 -7.30 -2.02 12.48
N LEU A 202 -8.29 -1.35 11.88
CA LEU A 202 -9.04 -1.90 10.75
C LEU A 202 -8.15 -2.22 9.56
N LYS A 203 -7.22 -1.31 9.22
CA LYS A 203 -6.25 -1.52 8.13
C LYS A 203 -5.26 -2.63 8.46
N GLY A 204 -4.85 -2.74 9.73
CA GLY A 204 -4.02 -3.83 10.24
C GLY A 204 -4.69 -5.19 10.09
N VAL A 205 -5.97 -5.31 10.48
CA VAL A 205 -6.77 -6.53 10.29
C VAL A 205 -6.92 -6.88 8.80
N GLU A 206 -7.17 -5.88 7.95
CA GLU A 206 -7.28 -6.10 6.50
C GLU A 206 -5.95 -6.57 5.89
N THR A 207 -4.83 -5.98 6.32
CA THR A 207 -3.49 -6.33 5.84
C THR A 207 -3.09 -7.72 6.32
N TRP A 208 -3.34 -8.05 7.59
CA TRP A 208 -3.13 -9.38 8.14
C TRP A 208 -3.93 -10.44 7.40
N LYS A 209 -5.19 -10.14 7.04
CA LYS A 209 -6.02 -11.04 6.23
C LYS A 209 -5.42 -11.24 4.82
N LYS A 210 -4.94 -10.18 4.17
CA LYS A 210 -4.27 -10.25 2.86
C LYS A 210 -2.98 -11.06 2.92
N GLU A 211 -2.13 -10.82 3.91
CA GLU A 211 -0.89 -11.57 4.11
C GLU A 211 -1.14 -13.05 4.42
N THR A 212 -2.17 -13.35 5.22
CA THR A 212 -2.55 -14.73 5.54
C THR A 212 -3.01 -15.46 4.28
N ILE A 213 -3.83 -14.82 3.44
CA ILE A 213 -4.25 -15.37 2.14
C ILE A 213 -3.02 -15.57 1.23
N MET A 214 -2.14 -14.58 1.11
CA MET A 214 -0.91 -14.70 0.30
C MET A 214 0.02 -15.81 0.78
N LYS A 215 0.23 -15.97 2.09
CA LYS A 215 1.03 -17.06 2.66
C LYS A 215 0.38 -18.42 2.40
N THR A 216 -0.95 -18.50 2.50
CA THR A 216 -1.70 -19.73 2.18
C THR A 216 -1.61 -20.07 0.69
N GLU A 217 -1.71 -19.09 -0.19
CA GLU A 217 -1.53 -19.26 -1.64
C GLU A 217 -0.09 -19.62 -2.01
N ALA A 218 0.91 -19.03 -1.34
CA ALA A 218 2.32 -19.36 -1.53
C ALA A 218 2.65 -20.78 -1.05
N ALA A 219 2.10 -21.20 0.09
CA ALA A 219 2.21 -22.59 0.57
C ALA A 219 1.54 -23.57 -0.39
N ARG A 220 0.34 -23.25 -0.89
CA ARG A 220 -0.35 -24.07 -1.90
C ARG A 220 0.43 -24.18 -3.23
N ARG A 221 1.15 -23.11 -3.63
CA ARG A 221 2.06 -23.13 -4.80
C ARG A 221 3.34 -23.95 -4.54
N ALA A 222 3.85 -23.94 -3.32
CA ALA A 222 5.00 -24.77 -2.94
C ALA A 222 4.63 -26.25 -2.95
N GLU A 223 3.45 -26.63 -2.43
CA GLU A 223 2.93 -28.00 -2.50
C GLU A 223 2.65 -28.46 -3.93
N SER A 224 2.15 -27.58 -4.81
CA SER A 224 1.98 -27.92 -6.23
C SER A 224 3.32 -28.08 -6.97
N ASN A 225 4.35 -27.34 -6.58
CA ASN A 225 5.70 -27.48 -7.14
C ASN A 225 6.38 -28.78 -6.67
N ASP A 226 6.13 -29.23 -5.44
CA ASP A 226 6.62 -30.54 -4.94
C ASP A 226 5.96 -31.73 -5.67
N LEU A 227 4.69 -31.60 -6.10
CA LEU A 227 4.07 -32.60 -6.98
C LEU A 227 4.60 -32.57 -8.42
N GLN A 228 5.15 -31.45 -8.87
CA GLN A 228 5.71 -31.30 -10.22
C GLN A 228 7.22 -31.65 -10.27
N ALA A 229 7.92 -31.58 -9.13
CA ALA A 229 9.34 -31.90 -8.98
C ALA A 229 9.65 -33.41 -9.11
N ASN A 230 8.66 -34.30 -9.00
CA ASN A 230 8.86 -35.74 -9.23
C ASN A 230 8.82 -36.15 -10.71
N THR A 231 8.59 -35.23 -11.65
CA THR A 231 8.67 -35.49 -13.10
C THR A 231 9.04 -34.23 -13.89
N ALA A 232 10.30 -33.77 -13.81
CA ALA A 232 10.99 -33.07 -14.91
C ALA A 232 12.42 -32.64 -14.52
N TYR A 233 13.38 -33.13 -15.31
CA TYR A 233 14.76 -32.68 -15.58
C TYR A 233 15.46 -31.65 -14.67
N ALA A 234 16.68 -32.05 -14.25
CA ALA A 234 17.70 -31.18 -13.67
C ALA A 234 18.12 -30.05 -14.64
N PRO A 235 18.26 -28.79 -14.17
CA PRO A 235 18.80 -27.71 -15.00
C PRO A 235 20.32 -27.86 -15.19
N LEU A 236 20.78 -27.74 -16.44
CA LEU A 236 22.20 -27.58 -16.79
C LEU A 236 22.74 -26.21 -16.35
N PRO A 237 24.06 -26.08 -16.09
CA PRO A 237 24.65 -24.89 -15.51
C PRO A 237 24.67 -23.75 -16.53
N SER A 238 23.96 -22.68 -16.21
CA SER A 238 24.01 -21.42 -16.97
C SER A 238 25.20 -20.60 -16.47
N GLY A 239 26.07 -20.17 -17.39
CA GLY A 239 27.25 -19.34 -17.14
C GLY A 239 26.94 -17.96 -16.50
N PRO A 240 27.98 -17.22 -16.11
CA PRO A 240 27.95 -16.29 -14.99
C PRO A 240 27.19 -15.02 -15.34
N SER A 241 25.95 -14.95 -14.90
CA SER A 241 25.28 -13.69 -14.58
C SER A 241 24.51 -13.82 -13.28
N HIS A 242 25.16 -14.44 -12.29
CA HIS A 242 25.00 -13.99 -10.91
C HIS A 242 25.56 -12.56 -10.87
N ARG A 243 24.67 -11.55 -10.82
CA ARG A 243 24.97 -10.50 -9.86
C ARG A 243 24.95 -11.22 -8.51
N PRO A 244 26.02 -11.15 -7.71
CA PRO A 244 25.91 -11.69 -6.37
C PRO A 244 24.68 -11.04 -5.74
N GLU A 245 23.80 -11.85 -5.17
CA GLU A 245 22.93 -11.36 -4.11
C GLU A 245 23.89 -10.76 -3.09
N THR A 246 24.02 -9.44 -3.12
CA THR A 246 24.92 -8.74 -2.22
C THR A 246 24.43 -9.02 -0.81
N ASP A 247 25.33 -9.56 0.01
CA ASP A 247 25.12 -9.82 1.42
C ASP A 247 24.42 -8.60 2.05
N PRO A 248 23.49 -8.73 3.00
CA PRO A 248 22.87 -7.58 3.66
C PRO A 248 23.89 -6.65 4.35
N ALA A 249 25.17 -7.06 4.47
CA ALA A 249 26.30 -6.23 4.89
C ALA A 249 26.77 -5.21 3.82
N ASP A 250 26.52 -5.45 2.53
CA ASP A 250 26.89 -4.55 1.41
C ASP A 250 25.88 -3.42 1.17
N ARG A 251 24.84 -3.30 2.01
CA ARG A 251 23.82 -2.23 1.91
C ARG A 251 24.20 -0.94 2.64
N GLU A 252 25.19 -1.00 3.51
CA GLU A 252 25.66 0.16 4.27
C GLU A 252 26.69 0.93 3.45
N VAL A 253 26.29 2.12 2.99
CA VAL A 253 27.15 3.01 2.23
C VAL A 253 27.58 4.21 3.09
N PRO A 254 28.78 4.77 2.89
CA PRO A 254 29.21 5.98 3.60
C PRO A 254 28.21 7.12 3.34
N MET A 255 27.73 7.77 4.42
CA MET A 255 26.62 8.72 4.40
C MET A 255 26.78 9.83 3.33
N LEU A 256 27.99 10.35 3.16
CA LEU A 256 28.30 11.43 2.23
C LEU A 256 28.00 11.07 0.75
N LYS A 257 28.08 9.78 0.38
CA LYS A 257 27.78 9.29 -0.98
C LYS A 257 26.30 8.97 -1.18
N ASN A 258 25.52 8.85 -0.10
CA ASN A 258 24.10 8.49 -0.13
C ASN A 258 23.17 9.71 -0.02
N VAL A 259 23.73 10.92 0.16
CA VAL A 259 22.97 12.17 0.29
C VAL A 259 22.91 12.89 -1.06
N TYR A 260 21.70 13.29 -1.44
CA TYR A 260 21.48 14.19 -2.57
C TYR A 260 21.63 15.65 -2.12
N TRP A 261 22.86 16.15 -2.26
CA TRP A 261 23.27 17.46 -1.72
C TRP A 261 22.53 18.66 -2.29
N LYS A 262 22.08 18.60 -3.55
CA LYS A 262 21.33 19.71 -4.17
C LYS A 262 19.94 19.84 -3.53
N GLU A 263 19.23 18.73 -3.41
CA GLU A 263 17.90 18.62 -2.82
C GLU A 263 17.95 18.90 -1.32
N MET A 264 18.93 18.32 -0.61
CA MET A 264 19.20 18.61 0.80
C MET A 264 19.49 20.10 1.02
N GLY A 265 20.33 20.70 0.19
CA GLY A 265 20.66 22.12 0.27
C GLY A 265 19.44 23.02 0.09
N LEU A 266 18.55 22.67 -0.85
CA LEU A 266 17.30 23.40 -1.06
C LEU A 266 16.34 23.28 0.14
N LEU A 267 16.21 22.08 0.73
CA LEU A 267 15.41 21.86 1.94
C LEU A 267 15.93 22.67 3.13
N VAL A 268 17.26 22.65 3.36
CA VAL A 268 17.91 23.42 4.42
C VAL A 268 17.73 24.92 4.18
N LEU A 269 17.85 25.39 2.93
CA LEU A 269 17.63 26.80 2.58
C LEU A 269 16.21 27.24 2.93
N VAL A 270 15.19 26.47 2.52
CA VAL A 270 13.79 26.76 2.85
C VAL A 270 13.60 26.79 4.37
N TRP A 271 14.19 25.82 5.08
CA TRP A 271 14.11 25.76 6.53
C TRP A 271 14.77 26.97 7.22
N VAL A 272 15.96 27.36 6.79
CA VAL A 272 16.67 28.55 7.31
C VAL A 272 15.89 29.83 7.01
N ALA A 273 15.26 29.94 5.84
CA ALA A 273 14.42 31.09 5.51
C ALA A 273 13.21 31.21 6.46
N PHE A 274 12.53 30.10 6.73
CA PHE A 274 11.46 30.06 7.74
C PHE A 274 11.97 30.41 9.14
N LEU A 275 13.11 29.85 9.54
CA LEU A 275 13.73 30.14 10.82
C LEU A 275 14.04 31.63 10.98
N ALA A 276 14.66 32.24 9.97
CA ALA A 276 15.00 33.66 9.99
C ALA A 276 13.75 34.52 10.17
N ILE A 277 12.67 34.21 9.44
CA ILE A 277 11.37 34.90 9.59
C ILE A 277 10.85 34.78 11.02
N GLN A 278 10.89 33.59 11.64
CA GLN A 278 10.37 33.38 12.99
C GLN A 278 11.21 34.09 14.07
N ILE A 279 12.54 34.14 13.90
CA ILE A 279 13.44 34.90 14.80
C ILE A 279 13.18 36.40 14.68
N ILE A 280 13.05 36.93 13.46
CA ILE A 280 12.76 38.36 13.23
C ILE A 280 11.38 38.70 13.79
N LYS A 281 10.38 37.83 13.61
CA LYS A 281 9.02 37.99 14.14
C LYS A 281 9.00 38.17 15.66
N LYS A 282 9.93 37.55 16.41
CA LYS A 282 10.05 37.76 17.87
C LYS A 282 10.31 39.22 18.26
N HIS A 283 11.06 39.94 17.43
CA HIS A 283 11.48 41.31 17.72
C HIS A 283 10.43 42.35 17.27
N SER A 284 9.41 41.92 16.52
CA SER A 284 8.35 42.82 16.04
C SER A 284 7.17 42.84 17.03
N PRO A 285 6.58 44.02 17.30
CA PRO A 285 5.45 44.11 18.21
C PRO A 285 4.24 43.31 17.72
N ASN A 286 3.56 42.65 18.67
CA ASN A 286 2.35 41.88 18.40
C ASN A 286 1.29 42.74 17.68
N CYS A 287 0.65 42.17 16.65
CA CYS A 287 -0.36 42.83 15.82
C CYS A 287 0.12 44.02 14.96
N SER A 288 1.43 44.23 14.82
CA SER A 288 2.00 45.22 13.87
C SER A 288 1.84 44.80 12.41
N TRP A 289 1.86 45.76 11.49
CA TRP A 289 1.90 45.49 10.05
C TRP A 289 3.12 44.64 9.66
N GLU A 290 4.26 44.83 10.35
CA GLU A 290 5.48 44.03 10.18
C GLU A 290 5.28 42.57 10.59
N TYR A 291 4.57 42.33 11.69
CA TYR A 291 4.24 40.98 12.16
C TYR A 291 3.40 40.23 11.12
N TRP A 292 2.40 40.90 10.55
CA TRP A 292 1.55 40.32 9.50
C TRP A 292 2.32 40.14 8.19
N LEU A 293 3.19 41.09 7.82
CA LEU A 293 4.07 40.97 6.65
C LEU A 293 4.98 39.74 6.76
N LEU A 294 5.61 39.52 7.91
CA LEU A 294 6.48 38.37 8.15
C LEU A 294 5.73 37.04 8.09
N ASN A 295 4.49 36.97 8.59
CA ASN A 295 3.64 35.78 8.42
C ASN A 295 3.25 35.57 6.95
N LEU A 296 2.90 36.63 6.22
CA LEU A 296 2.57 36.55 4.80
C LEU A 296 3.78 36.16 3.95
N LEU A 297 5.00 36.53 4.33
CA LEU A 297 6.24 36.19 3.63
C LEU A 297 6.54 34.68 3.62
N GLN A 298 6.00 33.92 4.58
CA GLN A 298 6.13 32.45 4.60
C GLN A 298 5.39 31.78 3.43
N ILE A 299 4.29 32.39 2.97
CA ILE A 299 3.44 31.87 1.87
C ILE A 299 4.21 31.81 0.55
N PRO A 300 4.80 32.90 0.00
CA PRO A 300 5.52 32.82 -1.27
C PRO A 300 6.76 31.91 -1.20
N ILE A 301 7.40 31.77 -0.02
CA ILE A 301 8.52 30.82 0.14
C ILE A 301 8.03 29.38 0.02
N ALA A 302 6.96 29.02 0.73
CA ALA A 302 6.39 27.68 0.65
C ALA A 302 5.85 27.36 -0.75
N PHE A 303 4.99 28.24 -1.29
CA PHE A 303 4.39 28.05 -2.62
C PHE A 303 5.43 28.12 -3.74
N GLY A 304 6.48 28.93 -3.59
CA GLY A 304 7.60 28.99 -4.53
C GLY A 304 8.38 27.68 -4.57
N ALA A 305 8.79 27.16 -3.41
CA ALA A 305 9.57 25.91 -3.31
C ALA A 305 8.75 24.68 -3.75
N SER A 306 7.57 24.48 -3.17
CA SER A 306 6.69 23.36 -3.54
C SER A 306 6.14 23.50 -4.97
N GLY A 307 5.88 24.72 -5.44
CA GLY A 307 5.44 24.99 -6.81
C GLY A 307 6.53 24.73 -7.85
N TYR A 308 7.78 25.10 -7.56
CA TYR A 308 8.93 24.76 -8.39
C TYR A 308 9.06 23.24 -8.58
N GLU A 309 8.92 22.48 -7.49
CA GLU A 309 8.98 21.02 -7.53
C GLU A 309 7.77 20.42 -8.26
N ALA A 310 6.55 20.88 -7.94
CA ALA A 310 5.32 20.44 -8.61
C ALA A 310 5.37 20.67 -10.13
N VAL A 311 5.84 21.84 -10.58
CA VAL A 311 6.02 22.14 -12.01
C VAL A 311 7.10 21.28 -12.63
N SER A 312 8.17 20.97 -11.89
CA SER A 312 9.26 20.11 -12.36
C SER A 312 8.84 18.64 -12.48
N LEU A 313 7.98 18.16 -11.58
CA LEU A 313 7.34 16.84 -11.65
C LEU A 313 6.32 16.78 -12.80
N TYR A 314 5.47 17.80 -12.97
CA TYR A 314 4.47 17.85 -14.03
C TYR A 314 5.09 17.90 -15.44
N LYS A 315 6.16 18.71 -15.62
CA LYS A 315 6.91 18.78 -16.90
C LYS A 315 7.83 17.57 -17.13
N GLY A 316 7.89 16.61 -16.19
CA GLY A 316 8.73 15.42 -16.28
C GLY A 316 10.23 15.67 -16.18
N ARG A 317 10.66 16.87 -15.72
CA ARG A 317 12.08 17.20 -15.46
C ARG A 317 12.62 16.49 -14.22
N ARG A 318 11.74 16.21 -13.24
CA ARG A 318 12.00 15.36 -12.07
C ARG A 318 10.98 14.23 -12.03
N LYS A 319 11.33 13.10 -11.39
CA LYS A 319 10.45 11.94 -11.23
C LYS A 319 10.61 11.40 -9.82
N ILE A 320 9.48 11.14 -9.15
CA ILE A 320 9.47 10.48 -7.84
C ILE A 320 9.95 9.04 -8.03
N ALA A 321 11.22 8.80 -7.75
CA ALA A 321 11.88 7.55 -8.09
C ALA A 321 11.28 6.33 -7.36
N SER A 322 10.66 6.56 -6.19
CA SER A 322 10.02 5.52 -5.39
C SER A 322 8.72 4.93 -5.94
N LEU A 323 8.07 5.59 -6.91
CA LEU A 323 6.82 5.10 -7.53
C LEU A 323 7.03 4.20 -8.76
N GLY A 324 8.26 4.02 -9.23
CA GLY A 324 8.56 3.21 -10.42
C GLY A 324 8.01 3.77 -11.73
N ASN A 325 8.14 3.00 -12.83
CA ASN A 325 7.74 3.44 -14.18
C ASN A 325 6.22 3.41 -14.45
N GLU A 326 5.37 2.92 -13.54
CA GLU A 326 3.94 2.73 -13.80
C GLU A 326 3.05 3.96 -13.56
N LYS A 327 3.52 5.00 -12.85
CA LYS A 327 2.73 6.21 -12.53
C LYS A 327 3.43 7.52 -12.91
N THR A 328 3.99 7.62 -14.11
CA THR A 328 4.78 8.81 -14.50
C THR A 328 3.96 10.05 -14.91
N ASN A 329 2.62 9.96 -15.00
CA ASN A 329 1.76 11.09 -15.35
C ASN A 329 1.00 11.61 -14.12
N PHE A 330 1.66 12.44 -13.32
CA PHE A 330 0.99 13.15 -12.23
C PHE A 330 0.05 14.21 -12.83
N GLN A 331 -1.24 14.09 -12.53
CA GLN A 331 -2.19 15.14 -12.88
C GLN A 331 -2.00 16.34 -11.93
N VAL A 332 -2.20 17.56 -12.44
CA VAL A 332 -2.04 18.80 -11.64
C VAL A 332 -2.89 18.75 -10.37
N TYR A 333 -4.11 18.19 -10.46
CA TYR A 333 -4.99 18.06 -9.29
C TYR A 333 -4.37 17.22 -8.17
N GLN A 334 -3.62 16.17 -8.50
CA GLN A 334 -2.99 15.29 -7.50
C GLN A 334 -1.86 16.01 -6.77
N LEU A 335 -1.05 16.77 -7.51
CA LEU A 335 0.04 17.56 -6.94
C LEU A 335 -0.51 18.66 -6.01
N VAL A 336 -1.57 19.35 -6.44
CA VAL A 336 -2.27 20.35 -5.62
C VAL A 336 -2.86 19.70 -4.35
N LEU A 337 -3.47 18.51 -4.50
CA LEU A 337 -3.99 17.76 -3.36
C LEU A 337 -2.89 17.39 -2.37
N TYR A 338 -1.70 16.98 -2.81
CA TYR A 338 -0.59 16.66 -1.92
C TYR A 338 -0.07 17.89 -1.16
N CYS A 339 0.03 19.04 -1.83
CA CYS A 339 0.37 20.30 -1.17
C CYS A 339 -0.68 20.66 -0.11
N PHE A 340 -1.97 20.54 -0.44
CA PHE A 340 -3.06 20.79 0.50
C PHE A 340 -3.03 19.85 1.71
N LEU A 341 -2.84 18.55 1.48
CA LEU A 341 -2.69 17.56 2.55
C LEU A 341 -1.46 17.84 3.41
N GLY A 342 -0.38 18.38 2.82
CA GLY A 342 0.79 18.88 3.54
C GLY A 342 0.45 20.00 4.52
N ILE A 343 -0.30 21.01 4.09
CA ILE A 343 -0.77 22.11 4.96
C ILE A 343 -1.63 21.56 6.09
N VAL A 344 -2.62 20.71 5.79
CA VAL A 344 -3.51 20.11 6.80
C VAL A 344 -2.70 19.28 7.81
N ALA A 345 -1.75 18.47 7.33
CA ALA A 345 -0.86 17.70 8.18
C ALA A 345 -0.01 18.61 9.07
N GLY A 346 0.48 19.73 8.54
CA GLY A 346 1.21 20.75 9.27
C GLY A 346 0.38 21.41 10.36
N VAL A 347 -0.86 21.82 10.06
CA VAL A 347 -1.78 22.45 11.02
C VAL A 347 -2.07 21.50 12.17
N VAL A 348 -2.48 20.26 11.86
CA VAL A 348 -2.77 19.25 12.88
C VAL A 348 -1.52 18.89 13.69
N GLY A 349 -0.37 18.76 13.01
CA GLY A 349 0.90 18.49 13.65
C GLY A 349 1.34 19.61 14.60
N GLY A 350 1.29 20.86 14.15
CA GLY A 350 1.64 22.05 14.95
C GLY A 350 0.72 22.22 16.16
N LEU A 351 -0.59 22.05 15.95
CA LEU A 351 -1.63 22.21 16.97
C LEU A 351 -1.58 21.14 18.08
N LEU A 352 -1.42 19.87 17.70
CA LEU A 352 -1.62 18.74 18.61
C LEU A 352 -0.32 18.11 19.12
N GLY A 353 0.85 18.67 18.77
CA GLY A 353 2.13 18.09 19.21
C GLY A 353 2.49 16.77 18.51
N LEU A 354 1.78 16.41 17.44
CA LEU A 354 2.05 15.19 16.66
C LEU A 354 3.13 15.47 15.61
N GLY A 355 4.06 14.54 15.42
CA GLY A 355 5.08 14.65 14.37
C GLY A 355 4.41 14.62 13.00
N GLY A 356 4.82 15.47 12.05
CA GLY A 356 4.21 15.50 10.71
C GLY A 356 4.19 14.13 10.01
N GLY A 357 5.17 13.26 10.31
CA GLY A 357 5.21 11.88 9.81
C GLY A 357 4.06 10.97 10.25
N PHE A 358 3.34 11.27 11.34
CA PHE A 358 2.12 10.54 11.73
C PHE A 358 1.06 10.58 10.61
N ILE A 359 0.97 11.70 9.90
CA ILE A 359 0.02 11.90 8.80
C ILE A 359 0.68 11.57 7.44
N MET A 360 1.94 11.95 7.27
CA MET A 360 2.67 11.74 6.02
C MET A 360 2.96 10.25 5.73
N GLY A 361 3.22 9.43 6.75
CA GLY A 361 3.48 8.00 6.58
C GLY A 361 2.31 7.27 5.89
N PRO A 362 1.09 7.29 6.46
CA PRO A 362 -0.09 6.73 5.81
C PRO A 362 -0.38 7.33 4.44
N LEU A 363 -0.17 8.64 4.25
CA LEU A 363 -0.33 9.31 2.96
C LEU A 363 0.58 8.69 1.90
N PHE A 364 1.88 8.55 2.18
CA PHE A 364 2.85 7.93 1.28
C PHE A 364 2.52 6.48 0.94
N LEU A 365 2.01 5.71 1.90
CA LEU A 365 1.53 4.36 1.65
C LEU A 365 0.31 4.33 0.71
N GLU A 366 -0.61 5.28 0.85
CA GLU A 366 -1.77 5.41 -0.05
C GLU A 366 -1.34 5.81 -1.49
N LEU A 367 -0.19 6.47 -1.66
CA LEU A 367 0.41 6.73 -2.98
C LEU A 367 0.98 5.46 -3.65
N GLY A 368 1.19 4.40 -2.88
CA GLY A 368 1.81 3.16 -3.32
C GLY A 368 3.33 3.14 -3.15
N ILE A 369 3.89 4.04 -2.35
CA ILE A 369 5.32 4.06 -2.03
C ILE A 369 5.63 2.88 -1.10
N PRO A 370 6.74 2.14 -1.32
CA PRO A 370 7.15 1.06 -0.45
C PRO A 370 7.24 1.49 1.02
N PRO A 371 6.79 0.68 2.00
CA PRO A 371 6.75 1.09 3.41
C PRO A 371 8.09 1.55 4.00
N GLN A 372 9.19 0.95 3.54
CA GLN A 372 10.54 1.31 4.00
C GLN A 372 10.93 2.73 3.58
N VAL A 373 10.63 3.12 2.33
CA VAL A 373 10.92 4.46 1.78
C VAL A 373 9.96 5.48 2.37
N SER A 374 8.68 5.13 2.47
CA SER A 374 7.66 5.97 3.10
C SER A 374 8.03 6.35 4.54
N SER A 375 8.43 5.36 5.35
CA SER A 375 8.87 5.60 6.74
C SER A 375 10.11 6.49 6.81
N ALA A 376 11.11 6.23 5.96
CA ALA A 376 12.35 7.01 5.94
C ALA A 376 12.12 8.47 5.51
N SER A 377 11.38 8.70 4.42
CA SER A 377 11.02 10.03 3.92
C SER A 377 10.16 10.81 4.90
N ALA A 378 9.19 10.16 5.55
CA ALA A 378 8.33 10.78 6.56
C ALA A 378 9.13 11.23 7.78
N THR A 379 10.04 10.38 8.28
CA THR A 379 10.94 10.71 9.39
C THR A 379 11.86 11.87 9.03
N PHE A 380 12.38 11.89 7.81
CA PHE A 380 13.26 12.96 7.33
C PHE A 380 12.54 14.31 7.28
N GLY A 381 11.35 14.39 6.69
CA GLY A 381 10.52 15.60 6.75
C GLY A 381 10.11 15.96 8.18
N MET A 382 9.88 14.97 9.04
CA MET A 382 9.54 15.18 10.45
C MET A 382 10.65 15.91 11.22
N THR A 383 11.92 15.62 10.94
CA THR A 383 13.06 16.31 11.59
C THR A 383 13.04 17.81 11.35
N PHE A 384 12.84 18.27 10.11
CA PHE A 384 12.74 19.70 9.80
C PHE A 384 11.48 20.34 10.41
N SER A 385 10.37 19.61 10.36
CA SER A 385 9.08 20.11 10.86
C SER A 385 9.05 20.25 12.39
N SER A 386 9.65 19.29 13.10
CA SER A 386 9.69 19.27 14.56
C SER A 386 10.71 20.27 15.08
N SER A 387 11.89 20.40 14.47
CA SER A 387 12.87 21.43 14.84
C SER A 387 12.30 22.85 14.68
N MET A 388 11.52 23.11 13.62
CA MET A 388 10.82 24.38 13.45
C MET A 388 9.78 24.62 14.56
N SER A 389 8.99 23.60 14.90
CA SER A 389 8.00 23.70 16.00
C SER A 389 8.66 23.96 17.35
N VAL A 390 9.78 23.30 17.65
CA VAL A 390 10.53 23.49 18.90
C VAL A 390 10.97 24.94 19.04
N ILE A 391 11.48 25.53 17.95
CA ILE A 391 11.91 26.93 17.94
C ILE A 391 10.70 27.85 18.15
N GLU A 392 9.59 27.63 17.45
CA GLU A 392 8.37 28.45 17.64
C GLU A 392 7.84 28.39 19.08
N TYR A 393 7.75 27.19 19.67
CA TYR A 393 7.31 27.03 21.05
C TYR A 393 8.32 27.59 22.08
N TYR A 394 9.62 27.53 21.79
CA TYR A 394 10.66 28.12 22.62
C TYR A 394 10.60 29.65 22.57
N LEU A 395 10.40 30.23 21.38
CA LEU A 395 10.24 31.68 21.23
C LEU A 395 8.98 32.22 21.91
N LEU A 396 7.99 31.35 22.16
CA LEU A 396 6.75 31.66 22.88
C LEU A 396 6.81 31.33 24.37
N ASP A 397 7.96 30.90 24.91
CA ASP A 397 8.16 30.50 26.31
C ASP A 397 7.11 29.47 26.81
N ARG A 398 6.80 28.45 26.00
CA ARG A 398 5.70 27.51 26.26
C ARG A 398 6.06 26.23 27.01
N PHE A 399 7.33 26.00 27.33
CA PHE A 399 7.75 24.80 28.05
C PHE A 399 9.04 25.01 28.87
N PRO A 400 9.23 24.24 29.95
CA PRO A 400 10.45 24.28 30.73
C PRO A 400 11.59 23.56 30.00
N VAL A 401 12.65 24.31 29.68
CA VAL A 401 13.82 23.83 28.93
C VAL A 401 14.47 22.59 29.56
N PRO A 402 14.67 22.50 30.90
CA PRO A 402 15.33 21.33 31.50
C PRO A 402 14.61 20.01 31.20
N TYR A 403 13.28 19.96 31.37
CA TYR A 403 12.47 18.77 31.09
C TYR A 403 12.52 18.40 29.61
N ALA A 404 12.43 19.40 28.73
CA ALA A 404 12.51 19.17 27.30
C ALA A 404 13.85 18.56 26.88
N VAL A 405 14.97 19.07 27.39
CA VAL A 405 16.31 18.53 27.09
C VAL A 405 16.43 17.09 27.58
N TYR A 406 16.03 16.82 28.82
CA TYR A 406 16.07 15.47 29.40
C TYR A 406 15.27 14.46 28.55
N PHE A 407 13.99 14.74 28.28
CA PHE A 407 13.16 13.82 27.49
C PHE A 407 13.59 13.70 26.03
N THR A 408 14.20 14.75 25.46
CA THR A 408 14.78 14.70 24.11
C THR A 408 15.94 13.72 24.05
N ILE A 409 16.83 13.73 25.04
CA ILE A 409 17.96 12.79 25.12
C ILE A 409 17.44 11.36 25.29
N VAL A 410 16.47 11.14 26.18
CA VAL A 410 15.83 9.83 26.38
C VAL A 410 15.22 9.32 25.07
N ALA A 411 14.45 10.16 24.37
CA ALA A 411 13.82 9.79 23.10
C ALA A 411 14.85 9.53 21.98
N ALA A 412 15.94 10.30 21.93
CA ALA A 412 17.02 10.13 20.96
C ALA A 412 17.76 8.79 21.15
N ILE A 413 18.10 8.43 22.39
CA ILE A 413 18.73 7.15 22.72
C ILE A 413 17.78 6.00 22.42
N ALA A 414 16.51 6.12 22.83
CA ALA A 414 15.50 5.11 22.59
C ALA A 414 15.26 4.84 21.10
N ALA A 415 15.18 5.89 20.28
CA ALA A 415 15.06 5.76 18.84
C ALA A 415 16.30 5.10 18.23
N PHE A 416 17.50 5.45 18.69
CA PHE A 416 18.75 4.83 18.25
C PHE A 416 18.77 3.32 18.54
N VAL A 417 18.43 2.93 19.77
CA VAL A 417 18.34 1.52 20.17
C VAL A 417 17.25 0.79 19.37
N GLY A 418 16.06 1.40 19.22
CA GLY A 418 14.94 0.83 18.47
C GLY A 418 15.29 0.53 17.01
N GLN A 419 15.97 1.46 16.33
CA GLN A 419 16.44 1.25 14.95
C GLN A 419 17.49 0.15 14.86
N HIS A 420 18.46 0.14 15.78
CA HIS A 420 19.50 -0.89 15.79
C HIS A 420 18.92 -2.30 15.97
N VAL A 421 18.02 -2.47 16.94
CA VAL A 421 17.35 -3.76 17.21
C VAL A 421 16.46 -4.18 16.03
N ALA A 422 15.73 -3.25 15.42
CA ALA A 422 14.88 -3.55 14.27
C ALA A 422 15.69 -4.02 13.05
N LEU A 423 16.83 -3.35 12.77
CA LEU A 423 17.73 -3.73 11.69
C LEU A 423 18.36 -5.10 11.94
N GLU A 424 18.85 -5.36 13.14
CA GLU A 424 19.45 -6.64 13.50
C GLU A 424 18.43 -7.79 13.45
N SER A 425 17.21 -7.56 13.94
CA SER A 425 16.12 -8.53 13.87
C SER A 425 15.79 -8.89 12.41
N ARG A 426 15.79 -7.90 11.50
CA ARG A 426 15.58 -8.14 10.07
C ARG A 426 16.71 -8.96 9.46
N ARG A 427 17.98 -8.63 9.76
CA ARG A 427 19.14 -9.41 9.28
C ARG A 427 19.05 -10.88 9.71
N ARG A 428 18.61 -11.14 10.95
CA ARG A 428 18.42 -12.50 11.46
C ARG A 428 17.27 -13.21 10.73
N LEU A 429 16.13 -12.56 10.55
CA LEU A 429 14.98 -13.15 9.85
C LEU A 429 15.29 -13.46 8.38
N ASP A 430 16.03 -12.60 7.67
CA ASP A 430 16.43 -12.85 6.28
C ASP A 430 17.40 -14.04 6.19
N LYS A 431 18.37 -14.16 7.12
CA LYS A 431 19.26 -15.34 7.21
C LYS A 431 18.50 -16.64 7.54
N PHE A 432 17.48 -16.54 8.39
CA PHE A 432 16.57 -17.66 8.69
C PHE A 432 15.67 -18.01 7.50
N SER A 433 15.26 -17.05 6.66
CA SER A 433 14.46 -17.31 5.46
C SER A 433 15.24 -18.07 4.39
N VAL A 434 16.54 -17.80 4.23
CA VAL A 434 17.41 -18.48 3.24
C VAL A 434 17.79 -19.90 3.68
N THR A 435 17.78 -20.19 4.99
CA THR A 435 18.14 -21.52 5.54
C THR A 435 16.94 -22.45 5.76
N ASN A 436 15.71 -22.00 5.50
CA ASN A 436 14.49 -22.74 5.85
C ASN A 436 13.77 -23.42 4.68
N THR A 437 14.43 -24.40 4.07
CA THR A 437 13.76 -25.67 3.70
C THR A 437 13.58 -26.59 4.92
N TRP A 438 14.23 -26.29 6.06
CA TRP A 438 14.14 -27.09 7.28
C TRP A 438 13.16 -26.57 8.35
N ALA A 439 13.00 -25.25 8.59
CA ALA A 439 12.05 -24.79 9.62
C ALA A 439 10.57 -24.89 9.22
N SER A 440 10.20 -25.01 7.95
CA SER A 440 8.81 -25.33 7.58
C SER A 440 8.37 -26.68 8.13
N ARG A 441 9.30 -27.64 8.32
CA ARG A 441 9.05 -28.92 9.00
C ARG A 441 9.03 -28.82 10.52
N ILE A 442 9.76 -27.88 11.13
CA ILE A 442 9.84 -27.73 12.60
C ILE A 442 8.72 -26.83 13.15
N CYS A 443 8.30 -25.80 12.39
CA CYS A 443 7.21 -24.90 12.77
C CYS A 443 5.83 -25.62 12.77
N ALA A 444 5.66 -26.63 11.90
CA ALA A 444 4.52 -27.55 11.92
C ALA A 444 4.47 -28.41 13.20
N ASN A 445 5.63 -28.75 13.78
CA ASN A 445 5.71 -29.58 15.00
C ASN A 445 5.72 -28.80 16.31
N THR A 446 6.01 -27.49 16.29
CA THR A 446 6.22 -26.68 17.52
C THR A 446 5.02 -25.77 17.85
N THR A 447 4.19 -25.41 16.87
CA THR A 447 2.97 -24.61 17.09
C THR A 447 1.87 -25.37 17.86
N HIS A 448 1.99 -26.69 18.03
CA HIS A 448 1.06 -27.49 18.82
C HIS A 448 1.33 -27.49 20.34
N LYS A 449 2.45 -26.90 20.82
CA LYS A 449 2.87 -27.07 22.23
C LYS A 449 3.07 -25.79 23.06
N VAL A 450 3.04 -24.57 22.51
CA VAL A 450 3.55 -23.37 23.24
C VAL A 450 2.54 -22.22 23.42
N TRP A 451 1.27 -22.34 23.00
CA TRP A 451 0.28 -21.27 23.26
C TRP A 451 -1.10 -21.78 23.67
N PRO A 452 -1.39 -21.95 24.98
CA PRO A 452 -2.69 -22.48 25.43
C PRO A 452 -3.75 -21.40 25.75
N PHE A 453 -3.54 -20.11 25.44
CA PHE A 453 -4.49 -19.04 25.76
C PHE A 453 -5.00 -18.33 24.51
N GLY A 454 -6.24 -18.64 24.13
CA GLY A 454 -6.95 -17.98 23.04
C GLY A 454 -8.13 -18.74 22.44
N LYS A 455 -8.41 -19.97 22.89
CA LYS A 455 -9.50 -20.80 22.31
C LYS A 455 -10.80 -20.85 23.15
N LYS A 456 -10.85 -20.25 24.34
CA LYS A 456 -11.98 -20.41 25.28
C LYS A 456 -13.12 -19.39 25.17
N GLU A 457 -13.01 -18.36 24.34
CA GLU A 457 -14.06 -17.33 24.22
C GLU A 457 -14.93 -17.45 22.95
N TYR A 458 -14.51 -18.27 21.98
CA TYR A 458 -15.27 -18.50 20.74
C TYR A 458 -16.24 -19.70 20.81
N ASP A 459 -16.12 -20.57 21.82
CA ASP A 459 -16.98 -21.76 21.97
C ASP A 459 -18.21 -21.54 22.88
N LEU A 460 -18.27 -20.45 23.66
CA LEU A 460 -19.42 -20.15 24.52
C LEU A 460 -20.54 -19.35 23.80
N LEU A 461 -20.22 -18.64 22.72
CA LEU A 461 -21.20 -17.85 21.95
C LEU A 461 -21.94 -18.64 20.86
N ASN A 462 -21.49 -19.85 20.51
CA ASN A 462 -22.15 -20.71 19.51
C ASN A 462 -23.09 -21.77 20.11
N VAL A 463 -23.08 -21.98 21.42
CA VAL A 463 -23.96 -22.97 22.10
C VAL A 463 -25.39 -22.42 22.33
N PHE A 464 -25.59 -21.09 22.30
CA PHE A 464 -26.91 -20.47 22.48
C PHE A 464 -27.69 -20.17 21.19
N SER A 465 -27.09 -20.32 20.01
CA SER A 465 -27.75 -19.97 18.73
C SER A 465 -28.30 -21.17 17.95
N VAL A 466 -27.95 -22.41 18.32
CA VAL A 466 -28.33 -23.62 17.57
C VAL A 466 -29.54 -24.37 18.17
N ARG A 467 -30.07 -23.93 19.32
CA ARG A 467 -31.17 -24.63 20.01
C ARG A 467 -32.59 -24.18 19.64
N SER A 468 -32.81 -23.42 18.56
CA SER A 468 -34.17 -22.98 18.16
C SER A 468 -34.70 -23.50 16.83
N LYS A 469 -34.01 -24.43 16.14
CA LYS A 469 -34.42 -24.82 14.77
C LYS A 469 -34.41 -26.31 14.42
N ILE A 470 -34.53 -27.19 15.39
CA ILE A 470 -34.86 -28.60 15.14
C ILE A 470 -35.90 -29.06 16.15
N GLN A 471 -37.13 -28.60 15.94
CA GLN A 471 -38.32 -29.26 16.48
C GLN A 471 -39.40 -29.11 15.41
N ASN A 472 -39.40 -30.04 14.45
CA ASN A 472 -40.58 -30.53 13.75
C ASN A 472 -40.20 -31.54 12.66
N HIS A 473 -40.64 -32.78 12.90
CA HIS A 473 -41.05 -33.86 11.97
C HIS A 473 -40.36 -35.21 12.18
N THR A 474 -40.95 -35.96 13.12
CA THR A 474 -41.53 -37.30 12.99
C THR A 474 -40.76 -38.45 12.33
N ARG A 475 -40.41 -39.41 13.21
CA ARG A 475 -40.27 -40.88 13.09
C ARG A 475 -40.93 -41.58 11.88
N ASN A 476 -40.25 -42.60 11.35
CA ASN A 476 -40.65 -44.01 11.53
C ASN A 476 -39.43 -44.96 11.42
N PRO A 477 -39.41 -46.11 12.14
CA PRO A 477 -38.29 -47.05 12.26
C PRO A 477 -38.42 -48.24 11.29
N ASP A 478 -37.58 -49.27 11.48
CA ASP A 478 -37.34 -50.50 10.68
C ASP A 478 -36.02 -50.33 9.90
N ASP A 479 -34.90 -50.99 10.24
CA ASP A 479 -34.77 -52.42 10.42
C ASP A 479 -33.53 -52.80 11.26
N GLN A 480 -33.62 -53.96 11.93
CA GLN A 480 -32.62 -54.60 12.80
C GLN A 480 -31.60 -55.42 12.00
N SER A 481 -30.36 -55.52 12.51
CA SER A 481 -29.46 -56.71 12.56
C SER A 481 -28.00 -56.21 12.60
N LEU A 482 -27.24 -56.31 13.70
CA LEU A 482 -26.61 -57.48 14.35
C LEU A 482 -25.10 -57.57 14.04
N PHE A 483 -24.34 -57.68 15.14
CA PHE A 483 -22.97 -58.17 15.32
C PHE A 483 -21.76 -57.28 14.96
N PHE A 484 -21.10 -56.82 16.03
CA PHE A 484 -19.66 -56.50 16.09
C PHE A 484 -18.85 -57.77 16.40
N PRO A 485 -17.66 -57.95 15.81
CA PRO A 485 -16.55 -58.72 16.39
C PRO A 485 -15.37 -57.81 16.84
N PRO A 486 -14.39 -58.35 17.57
CA PRO A 486 -13.51 -57.60 18.45
C PRO A 486 -12.21 -57.09 17.80
N ILE A 487 -11.52 -56.23 18.55
CA ILE A 487 -10.29 -55.52 18.23
C ILE A 487 -9.09 -56.48 18.24
N GLU A 488 -8.35 -56.56 17.13
CA GLU A 488 -6.96 -57.03 17.09
C GLU A 488 -6.06 -56.11 16.23
N ASN A 489 -5.01 -55.62 16.87
CA ASN A 489 -3.74 -55.06 16.41
C ASN A 489 -3.68 -53.82 15.46
N PRO A 490 -2.89 -52.77 15.83
CA PRO A 490 -2.86 -51.50 15.14
C PRO A 490 -1.65 -51.40 14.20
N ASN A 491 -1.75 -51.80 12.94
CA ASN A 491 -0.70 -51.49 11.94
C ASN A 491 -1.15 -51.58 10.46
N SER A 492 -2.43 -51.35 10.16
CA SER A 492 -2.89 -51.34 8.75
C SER A 492 -4.14 -50.48 8.51
N PHE A 493 -4.21 -49.28 9.10
CA PHE A 493 -5.28 -48.33 8.81
C PHE A 493 -4.76 -46.89 8.76
N CYS A 494 -4.06 -46.56 7.68
CA CYS A 494 -3.92 -45.17 7.23
C CYS A 494 -4.05 -45.08 5.71
N SER A 495 -5.08 -45.74 5.16
CA SER A 495 -5.46 -45.62 3.73
C SER A 495 -6.97 -45.38 3.52
N LEU A 496 -7.82 -45.45 4.54
CA LEU A 496 -9.27 -45.30 4.36
C LEU A 496 -9.91 -44.57 5.54
N HIS A 497 -9.65 -43.26 5.69
CA HIS A 497 -10.61 -42.27 6.19
C HIS A 497 -10.02 -40.86 6.18
N PHE A 498 -9.83 -40.28 4.99
CA PHE A 498 -9.88 -38.83 4.79
C PHE A 498 -10.38 -38.54 3.36
N ARG A 499 -11.48 -39.20 2.99
CA ARG A 499 -12.32 -38.80 1.85
C ARG A 499 -13.53 -38.08 2.43
N GLY A 500 -13.40 -36.80 2.69
CA GLY A 500 -14.52 -35.99 3.16
C GLY A 500 -14.11 -34.85 4.06
N LEU A 501 -13.43 -33.86 3.47
CA LEU A 501 -13.48 -32.42 3.77
C LEU A 501 -12.24 -31.75 3.13
N SER A 502 -12.05 -32.03 1.84
CA SER A 502 -11.30 -31.12 0.98
C SER A 502 -12.24 -29.96 0.70
N ASP A 503 -11.76 -28.74 0.97
CA ASP A 503 -12.33 -27.50 0.43
C ASP A 503 -12.81 -27.77 -0.99
N ARG A 504 -14.12 -27.60 -1.23
CA ARG A 504 -14.69 -27.76 -2.57
C ARG A 504 -13.91 -26.83 -3.49
N ASN A 505 -13.04 -27.40 -4.30
CA ASN A 505 -12.66 -26.88 -5.59
C ASN A 505 -13.99 -26.62 -6.32
N ARG A 506 -14.52 -25.40 -6.27
CA ARG A 506 -15.64 -25.00 -7.12
C ARG A 506 -15.05 -24.88 -8.52
N SER A 507 -14.83 -26.02 -9.14
CA SER A 507 -14.53 -26.07 -10.55
C SER A 507 -15.72 -25.43 -11.26
N THR A 508 -15.48 -24.34 -11.97
CA THR A 508 -16.48 -23.57 -12.70
C THR A 508 -17.21 -24.53 -13.63
N MET A 509 -18.52 -24.71 -13.40
CA MET A 509 -19.31 -25.58 -14.26
C MET A 509 -19.70 -24.80 -15.50
N VAL A 510 -19.20 -25.24 -16.66
CA VAL A 510 -19.45 -24.61 -17.95
C VAL A 510 -20.14 -25.63 -18.85
N PHE A 511 -21.26 -25.21 -19.43
CA PHE A 511 -21.97 -25.97 -20.45
C PHE A 511 -21.42 -25.62 -21.82
N TYR A 512 -21.02 -26.62 -22.58
CA TYR A 512 -20.57 -26.50 -23.97
C TYR A 512 -21.64 -27.05 -24.91
N PHE A 513 -21.85 -26.38 -26.03
CA PHE A 513 -22.80 -26.75 -27.08
C PHE A 513 -22.07 -26.70 -28.41
N LYS A 514 -22.43 -27.62 -29.30
CA LYS A 514 -21.94 -27.60 -30.69
C LYS A 514 -22.90 -26.81 -31.57
N ALA A 515 -22.35 -25.93 -32.40
CA ALA A 515 -23.10 -25.25 -33.45
C ALA A 515 -23.60 -26.24 -34.52
N ARG A 516 -24.39 -25.74 -35.48
CA ARG A 516 -24.88 -26.57 -36.59
C ARG A 516 -23.73 -27.09 -37.46
N PRO A 517 -23.84 -28.31 -38.03
CA PRO A 517 -22.78 -28.90 -38.85
C PRO A 517 -22.45 -28.10 -40.12
N ASP A 518 -23.43 -27.38 -40.68
CA ASP A 518 -23.32 -26.56 -41.90
C ASP A 518 -22.50 -25.28 -41.72
N VAL A 519 -22.27 -24.85 -40.47
CA VAL A 519 -21.61 -23.58 -40.17
C VAL A 519 -20.13 -23.77 -39.77
N GLY A 520 -19.74 -24.96 -39.33
CA GLY A 520 -18.38 -25.31 -38.90
C GLY A 520 -18.25 -25.60 -37.39
N ASP A 521 -17.05 -25.99 -36.96
CA ASP A 521 -16.73 -26.36 -35.57
C ASP A 521 -16.58 -25.12 -34.66
N TYR A 522 -17.70 -24.47 -34.35
CA TYR A 522 -17.75 -23.43 -33.31
C TYR A 522 -18.17 -24.00 -31.96
N SER A 523 -17.46 -23.58 -30.91
CA SER A 523 -17.80 -23.91 -29.52
C SER A 523 -18.63 -22.79 -28.91
N ILE A 524 -19.88 -23.09 -28.59
CA ILE A 524 -20.78 -22.22 -27.84
C ILE A 524 -20.71 -22.65 -26.37
N PHE A 525 -20.61 -21.73 -25.42
CA PHE A 525 -20.55 -22.08 -24.00
C PHE A 525 -21.25 -21.05 -23.10
N MET A 526 -21.74 -21.50 -21.94
CA MET A 526 -22.35 -20.66 -20.91
C MET A 526 -22.10 -21.20 -19.51
N GLY A 527 -22.08 -20.31 -18.52
CA GLY A 527 -21.99 -20.68 -17.11
C GLY A 527 -23.30 -21.26 -16.58
N LEU A 528 -23.20 -22.03 -15.48
CA LEU A 528 -24.36 -22.57 -14.77
C LEU A 528 -25.21 -21.46 -14.12
N ASP A 529 -24.57 -20.50 -13.45
CA ASP A 529 -25.22 -19.40 -12.76
C ASP A 529 -24.39 -18.11 -12.89
N LYS A 530 -24.90 -17.00 -12.32
CA LYS A 530 -24.28 -15.68 -12.33
C LYS A 530 -22.86 -15.65 -11.76
N TYR A 531 -22.50 -16.58 -10.87
CA TYR A 531 -21.17 -16.64 -10.26
C TYR A 531 -20.14 -17.20 -11.24
N GLU A 532 -20.48 -18.26 -11.97
CA GLU A 532 -19.67 -18.86 -13.03
C GLU A 532 -19.50 -17.89 -14.21
N ASN A 533 -20.53 -17.07 -14.49
CA ASN A 533 -20.44 -16.01 -15.49
C ASN A 533 -19.37 -14.95 -15.13
N GLU A 534 -19.15 -14.64 -13.85
CA GLU A 534 -18.08 -13.71 -13.45
C GLU A 534 -16.69 -14.27 -13.79
N GLU A 535 -16.49 -15.58 -13.62
CA GLU A 535 -15.22 -16.23 -13.96
C GLU A 535 -15.00 -16.31 -15.47
N LEU A 536 -16.05 -16.58 -16.24
CA LEU A 536 -16.01 -16.54 -17.71
C LEU A 536 -15.68 -15.12 -18.24
N ILE A 537 -16.23 -14.08 -17.61
CA ILE A 537 -15.87 -12.68 -17.94
C ILE A 537 -14.41 -12.41 -17.57
N LYS A 538 -13.93 -12.91 -16.44
CA LYS A 538 -12.57 -12.64 -15.96
C LYS A 538 -11.48 -13.29 -16.83
N TYR A 539 -11.74 -14.50 -17.32
CA TYR A 539 -10.76 -15.33 -18.05
C TYR A 539 -11.06 -15.49 -19.54
N GLY A 540 -11.99 -14.69 -20.09
CA GLY A 540 -12.34 -14.72 -21.51
C GLY A 540 -11.19 -14.33 -22.44
N PHE A 541 -11.34 -14.71 -23.71
CA PHE A 541 -10.39 -14.44 -24.78
C PHE A 541 -10.88 -13.29 -25.68
N PRO A 542 -9.97 -12.56 -26.35
CA PRO A 542 -10.34 -11.53 -27.32
C PRO A 542 -11.24 -12.05 -28.45
N GLU A 543 -11.12 -13.33 -28.80
CA GLU A 543 -11.92 -14.03 -29.81
C GLU A 543 -13.32 -14.43 -29.31
N ASP A 544 -13.61 -14.27 -28.02
CA ASP A 544 -14.91 -14.62 -27.45
C ASP A 544 -15.93 -13.50 -27.70
N ILE A 545 -17.10 -13.86 -28.24
CA ILE A 545 -18.24 -12.97 -28.46
C ILE A 545 -19.31 -13.29 -27.41
N TRP A 546 -19.75 -12.27 -26.69
CA TRP A 546 -20.71 -12.38 -25.60
C TRP A 546 -22.12 -12.01 -26.04
N PHE A 547 -23.12 -12.76 -25.59
CA PHE A 547 -24.55 -12.58 -25.88
C PHE A 547 -25.39 -12.50 -24.60
N HIS A 548 -26.40 -11.64 -24.62
CA HIS A 548 -27.35 -11.45 -23.52
C HIS A 548 -28.67 -10.81 -23.99
N VAL A 549 -29.77 -11.03 -23.27
CA VAL A 549 -31.06 -10.37 -23.58
C VAL A 549 -31.00 -8.90 -23.18
N ASP A 550 -31.46 -7.98 -24.04
CA ASP A 550 -31.50 -6.55 -23.67
C ASP A 550 -32.44 -6.31 -22.48
N LYS A 551 -31.96 -5.57 -21.47
CA LYS A 551 -32.72 -5.11 -20.29
C LYS A 551 -33.41 -6.20 -19.44
N MET A 552 -33.17 -7.49 -19.68
CA MET A 552 -33.75 -8.59 -18.89
C MET A 552 -32.66 -9.52 -18.38
N SER A 553 -32.93 -10.23 -17.27
CA SER A 553 -32.01 -11.24 -16.76
C SER A 553 -31.99 -12.47 -17.67
N SER A 554 -30.83 -12.82 -18.22
CA SER A 554 -30.61 -14.04 -18.99
C SER A 554 -29.26 -14.70 -18.67
N ALA A 555 -29.08 -15.94 -19.10
CA ALA A 555 -27.76 -16.55 -19.16
C ALA A 555 -26.81 -15.73 -20.05
N HIS A 556 -25.51 -15.78 -19.74
CA HIS A 556 -24.45 -15.22 -20.57
C HIS A 556 -23.94 -16.34 -21.48
N VAL A 557 -24.16 -16.21 -22.78
CA VAL A 557 -23.69 -17.18 -23.78
C VAL A 557 -22.49 -16.58 -24.51
N TYR A 558 -21.50 -17.42 -24.76
CA TYR A 558 -20.27 -17.07 -25.44
C TYR A 558 -20.05 -17.96 -26.66
N VAL A 559 -19.51 -17.38 -27.73
CA VAL A 559 -18.98 -18.09 -28.90
C VAL A 559 -17.51 -17.77 -29.02
N ARG A 560 -16.66 -18.78 -29.19
CA ARG A 560 -15.24 -18.58 -29.51
C ARG A 560 -15.04 -18.63 -31.01
N LEU A 561 -14.59 -17.52 -31.59
CA LEU A 561 -14.22 -17.43 -33.01
C LEU A 561 -12.84 -18.02 -33.29
N GLN A 562 -12.55 -18.33 -34.54
CA GLN A 562 -11.22 -18.77 -34.96
C GLN A 562 -10.25 -17.57 -35.01
N LYS A 563 -8.95 -17.82 -34.82
CA LYS A 563 -7.93 -16.76 -34.82
C LYS A 563 -7.97 -15.96 -36.14
N GLY A 564 -8.20 -14.66 -36.03
CA GLY A 564 -8.25 -13.73 -37.17
C GLY A 564 -9.66 -13.40 -37.69
N GLN A 565 -10.70 -14.08 -37.21
CA GLN A 565 -12.10 -13.73 -37.51
C GLN A 565 -12.61 -12.60 -36.62
N THR A 566 -13.56 -11.84 -37.14
CA THR A 566 -14.21 -10.72 -36.45
C THR A 566 -15.71 -10.98 -36.24
N ILE A 567 -16.36 -10.10 -35.49
CA ILE A 567 -17.81 -10.17 -35.22
C ILE A 567 -18.68 -10.09 -36.50
N ASP A 568 -18.11 -9.56 -37.59
CA ASP A 568 -18.76 -9.44 -38.90
C ASP A 568 -18.79 -10.77 -39.69
N ASP A 569 -17.91 -11.71 -39.34
CA ASP A 569 -17.76 -12.99 -40.05
C ASP A 569 -18.69 -14.09 -39.49
N ILE A 570 -19.57 -13.73 -38.54
CA ILE A 570 -20.51 -14.65 -37.90
C ILE A 570 -21.68 -14.92 -38.85
N SER A 571 -21.87 -16.18 -39.25
CA SER A 571 -23.03 -16.57 -40.06
C SER A 571 -24.35 -16.35 -39.32
N GLU A 572 -25.40 -16.03 -40.08
CA GLU A 572 -26.75 -15.84 -39.52
C GLU A 572 -27.25 -17.07 -38.77
N GLY A 573 -26.88 -18.28 -39.22
CA GLY A 573 -27.25 -19.52 -38.56
C GLY A 573 -26.62 -19.67 -37.16
N LEU A 574 -25.36 -19.28 -36.99
CA LEU A 574 -24.70 -19.29 -35.67
C LEU A 574 -25.26 -18.22 -34.75
N LEU A 575 -25.56 -17.04 -35.31
CA LEU A 575 -26.15 -15.93 -34.59
C LEU A 575 -27.53 -16.30 -34.04
N GLU A 576 -28.36 -16.96 -34.85
CA GLU A 576 -29.68 -17.45 -34.46
C GLU A 576 -29.58 -18.51 -33.36
N ASP A 577 -28.65 -19.46 -33.46
CA ASP A 577 -28.44 -20.50 -32.44
C ASP A 577 -28.10 -19.89 -31.07
N CYS A 578 -27.19 -18.91 -31.04
CA CYS A 578 -26.81 -18.20 -29.83
C CYS A 578 -27.99 -17.39 -29.25
N ALA A 579 -28.70 -16.66 -30.12
CA ALA A 579 -29.82 -15.83 -29.70
C ALA A 579 -31.00 -16.66 -29.15
N GLN A 580 -31.30 -17.80 -29.76
CA GLN A 580 -32.31 -18.74 -29.28
C GLN A 580 -31.91 -19.38 -27.95
N LEU A 581 -30.64 -19.73 -27.77
CA LEU A 581 -30.13 -20.29 -26.51
C LEU A 581 -30.22 -19.28 -25.35
N VAL A 582 -29.84 -18.03 -25.59
CA VAL A 582 -29.94 -16.93 -24.61
C VAL A 582 -31.39 -16.65 -24.24
N LYS A 583 -32.29 -16.58 -25.23
CA LYS A 583 -33.72 -16.39 -25.01
C LYS A 583 -34.32 -17.54 -24.19
N ALA A 584 -34.00 -18.78 -24.52
CA ALA A 584 -34.50 -19.97 -23.81
C ALA A 584 -34.05 -20.02 -22.34
N ASN A 585 -32.82 -19.52 -22.06
CA ASN A 585 -32.26 -19.43 -20.72
C ASN A 585 -32.47 -18.05 -20.07
N SER A 586 -33.51 -17.31 -20.46
CA SER A 586 -33.97 -16.10 -19.79
C SER A 586 -35.29 -16.33 -19.08
N ILE A 587 -35.39 -15.95 -17.80
CA ILE A 587 -36.60 -16.17 -16.99
C ILE A 587 -37.79 -15.40 -17.56
N GLN A 588 -37.58 -14.11 -17.90
CA GLN A 588 -38.60 -13.24 -18.46
C GLN A 588 -38.59 -13.30 -19.99
N GLY A 589 -37.40 -13.31 -20.60
CA GLY A 589 -37.26 -13.23 -22.06
C GLY A 589 -37.78 -14.44 -22.83
N ASN A 590 -37.84 -15.61 -22.19
CA ASN A 590 -38.44 -16.81 -22.78
C ASN A 590 -39.96 -16.69 -22.99
N LYS A 591 -40.65 -15.83 -22.22
CA LYS A 591 -42.11 -15.67 -22.28
C LYS A 591 -42.58 -14.55 -23.22
N VAL A 592 -41.66 -13.71 -23.67
CA VAL A 592 -41.96 -12.48 -24.42
C VAL A 592 -41.54 -12.65 -25.88
N ASN A 593 -42.42 -12.30 -26.82
CA ASN A 593 -42.09 -12.28 -28.25
C ASN A 593 -41.38 -10.97 -28.64
N ASN A 594 -40.72 -10.96 -29.79
CA ASN A 594 -40.02 -9.79 -30.35
C ASN A 594 -38.96 -9.20 -29.40
N ILE A 595 -38.10 -10.06 -28.85
CA ILE A 595 -37.08 -9.65 -27.89
C ILE A 595 -35.77 -9.27 -28.59
N ASP A 596 -35.08 -8.28 -28.05
CA ASP A 596 -33.75 -7.88 -28.50
C ASP A 596 -32.68 -8.67 -27.74
N VAL A 597 -31.78 -9.33 -28.46
CA VAL A 597 -30.58 -9.95 -27.91
C VAL A 597 -29.38 -9.12 -28.33
N VAL A 598 -28.62 -8.63 -27.36
CA VAL A 598 -27.39 -7.87 -27.59
C VAL A 598 -26.19 -8.80 -27.65
N TYR A 599 -25.24 -8.46 -28.52
CA TYR A 599 -23.98 -9.17 -28.62
C TYR A 599 -22.81 -8.22 -28.89
N THR A 600 -21.66 -8.52 -28.28
CA THR A 600 -20.46 -7.67 -28.37
C THR A 600 -19.20 -8.50 -28.09
N PRO A 601 -18.01 -8.10 -28.59
CA PRO A 601 -16.77 -8.78 -28.26
C PRO A 601 -16.46 -8.69 -26.76
N TRP A 602 -15.83 -9.73 -26.21
CA TRP A 602 -15.43 -9.78 -24.80
C TRP A 602 -14.58 -8.57 -24.38
N SER A 603 -13.72 -8.07 -25.28
CA SER A 603 -12.88 -6.89 -25.05
C SER A 603 -13.67 -5.60 -24.77
N ASN A 604 -14.95 -5.52 -25.17
CA ASN A 604 -15.83 -4.38 -24.92
C ASN A 604 -16.59 -4.48 -23.58
N LEU A 605 -16.53 -5.62 -22.89
CA LEU A 605 -17.21 -5.82 -21.62
C LEU A 605 -16.49 -5.08 -20.49
N LYS A 606 -17.23 -4.24 -19.78
CA LYS A 606 -16.75 -3.48 -18.63
C LYS A 606 -17.35 -4.03 -17.35
N LYS A 607 -16.50 -4.59 -16.50
CA LYS A 607 -16.84 -5.00 -15.13
C LYS A 607 -16.00 -4.21 -14.13
N THR A 608 -16.65 -3.51 -13.21
CA THR A 608 -15.98 -2.81 -12.11
C THR A 608 -16.30 -3.47 -10.77
N ALA A 609 -15.41 -3.35 -9.79
CA ALA A 609 -15.59 -3.98 -8.48
C ALA A 609 -16.82 -3.47 -7.69
N SER A 610 -17.37 -2.32 -8.09
CA SER A 610 -18.60 -1.75 -7.51
C SER A 610 -19.89 -2.26 -8.16
N MET A 611 -19.82 -3.01 -9.26
CA MET A 611 -20.99 -3.56 -9.96
C MET A 611 -21.42 -4.90 -9.36
N ASP A 612 -22.72 -5.14 -9.33
CA ASP A 612 -23.28 -6.38 -8.76
C ASP A 612 -22.90 -7.62 -9.54
N VAL A 613 -22.89 -8.77 -8.87
CA VAL A 613 -22.71 -10.08 -9.51
C VAL A 613 -23.78 -10.30 -10.58
N GLY A 614 -23.34 -10.55 -11.82
CA GLY A 614 -24.19 -10.67 -13.02
C GLY A 614 -24.41 -9.35 -13.78
N GLN A 615 -24.12 -8.19 -13.19
CA GLN A 615 -24.24 -6.91 -13.90
C GLN A 615 -23.01 -6.65 -14.77
N VAL A 616 -23.21 -6.34 -16.05
CA VAL A 616 -22.14 -6.05 -17.01
C VAL A 616 -22.42 -4.71 -17.70
N GLY A 617 -21.38 -3.91 -17.91
CA GLY A 617 -21.42 -2.66 -18.66
C GLY A 617 -20.59 -2.76 -19.94
N PHE A 618 -20.55 -1.69 -20.72
CA PHE A 618 -19.80 -1.64 -21.98
C PHE A 618 -18.81 -0.48 -21.96
N TYR A 619 -17.63 -0.66 -22.56
CA TYR A 619 -16.68 0.44 -22.76
C TYR A 619 -17.15 1.38 -23.87
N ASN A 620 -17.64 0.83 -24.98
CA ASN A 620 -18.18 1.59 -26.11
C ASN A 620 -19.57 1.05 -26.52
N PRO A 621 -20.65 1.85 -26.37
CA PRO A 621 -21.99 1.41 -26.76
C PRO A 621 -22.14 1.20 -28.27
N LYS A 622 -21.30 1.82 -29.10
CA LYS A 622 -21.35 1.65 -30.57
C LYS A 622 -20.87 0.28 -31.05
N MET A 623 -20.15 -0.47 -30.22
CA MET A 623 -19.68 -1.82 -30.52
C MET A 623 -20.68 -2.91 -30.10
N VAL A 624 -21.82 -2.51 -29.53
CA VAL A 624 -22.91 -3.42 -29.17
C VAL A 624 -23.84 -3.55 -30.37
N ARG A 625 -24.06 -4.78 -30.83
CA ARG A 625 -25.01 -5.10 -31.89
C ARG A 625 -26.24 -5.78 -31.30
N THR A 626 -27.34 -5.74 -32.01
CA THR A 626 -28.62 -6.28 -31.55
C THR A 626 -29.24 -7.14 -32.65
N VAL A 627 -29.73 -8.31 -32.28
CA VAL A 627 -30.54 -9.19 -33.13
C VAL A 627 -31.93 -9.34 -32.52
N ARG A 628 -32.97 -9.13 -33.33
CA ARG A 628 -34.37 -9.28 -32.91
C ARG A 628 -34.80 -10.74 -33.06
N VAL A 629 -35.29 -11.34 -31.98
CA VAL A 629 -35.81 -12.72 -31.96
C VAL A 629 -37.32 -12.69 -31.72
N GLU A 630 -38.09 -12.96 -32.79
CA GLU A 630 -39.55 -12.91 -32.77
C GLU A 630 -40.16 -13.92 -31.80
N LYS A 631 -39.81 -15.20 -31.93
CA LYS A 631 -40.33 -16.29 -31.10
C LYS A 631 -39.26 -17.32 -30.77
N ARG A 632 -39.48 -18.05 -29.69
CA ARG A 632 -38.61 -19.19 -29.35
C ARG A 632 -38.86 -20.33 -30.33
N ILE A 633 -37.79 -20.85 -30.92
CA ILE A 633 -37.84 -22.01 -31.81
C ILE A 633 -37.37 -23.24 -31.02
N ASN A 634 -38.32 -24.10 -30.64
CA ASN A 634 -38.03 -25.26 -29.81
C ASN A 634 -37.09 -26.27 -30.50
N ASP A 635 -37.17 -26.42 -31.81
CA ASP A 635 -36.33 -27.37 -32.55
C ASP A 635 -34.84 -27.03 -32.45
N ILE A 636 -34.49 -25.74 -32.55
CA ILE A 636 -33.12 -25.23 -32.38
C ILE A 636 -32.63 -25.47 -30.95
N VAL A 637 -33.44 -25.09 -29.96
CA VAL A 637 -33.08 -25.24 -28.54
C VAL A 637 -32.92 -26.72 -28.16
N ASN A 638 -33.81 -27.58 -28.65
CA ASN A 638 -33.74 -29.03 -28.41
C ASN A 638 -32.52 -29.65 -29.08
N ARG A 639 -32.18 -29.22 -30.31
CA ARG A 639 -30.95 -29.64 -31.00
C ARG A 639 -29.71 -29.25 -30.19
N LEU A 640 -29.61 -28.01 -29.72
CA LEU A 640 -28.48 -27.56 -28.91
C LEU A 640 -28.41 -28.33 -27.58
N ASN A 641 -29.55 -28.53 -26.91
CA ASN A 641 -29.58 -29.28 -25.65
C ASN A 641 -29.16 -30.75 -25.82
N ARG A 642 -29.34 -31.36 -27.00
CA ARG A 642 -28.81 -32.70 -27.29
C ARG A 642 -27.28 -32.73 -27.39
N THR A 643 -26.64 -31.62 -27.76
CA THR A 643 -25.17 -31.49 -27.85
C THR A 643 -24.53 -30.89 -26.60
N LYS A 644 -25.33 -30.65 -25.55
CA LYS A 644 -24.89 -30.08 -24.28
C LYS A 644 -23.90 -31.03 -23.59
N VAL A 645 -22.68 -30.54 -23.34
CA VAL A 645 -21.65 -31.24 -22.58
C VAL A 645 -21.25 -30.40 -21.38
N GLU A 646 -21.30 -31.02 -20.20
CA GLU A 646 -20.83 -30.41 -18.95
C GLU A 646 -19.34 -30.61 -18.79
N ARG A 647 -18.59 -29.51 -18.63
CA ARG A 647 -17.16 -29.55 -18.35
C ARG A 647 -16.81 -28.65 -17.17
N LYS A 648 -15.69 -28.98 -16.54
CA LYS A 648 -15.08 -28.24 -15.43
C LYS A 648 -13.68 -27.77 -15.85
N PRO A 649 -13.58 -26.85 -16.84
CA PRO A 649 -12.29 -26.37 -17.31
C PRO A 649 -11.62 -25.50 -16.24
N ASP A 650 -10.29 -25.57 -16.16
CA ASP A 650 -9.51 -24.57 -15.43
C ASP A 650 -9.25 -23.37 -16.35
N LEU A 651 -10.21 -22.44 -16.34
CA LEU A 651 -10.19 -21.24 -17.17
C LEU A 651 -8.95 -20.36 -16.92
N LYS A 652 -8.45 -20.36 -15.68
CA LYS A 652 -7.27 -19.59 -15.29
C LYS A 652 -6.01 -20.21 -15.90
N ALA A 653 -5.84 -21.52 -15.78
CA ALA A 653 -4.71 -22.22 -16.37
C ALA A 653 -4.66 -22.06 -17.90
N GLU A 654 -5.81 -22.15 -18.58
CA GLU A 654 -5.90 -21.95 -20.03
C GLU A 654 -5.46 -20.54 -20.44
N ARG A 655 -5.94 -19.51 -19.73
CA ARG A 655 -5.56 -18.10 -19.97
C ARG A 655 -4.08 -17.86 -19.70
N GLU A 656 -3.54 -18.41 -18.63
CA GLU A 656 -2.13 -18.26 -18.26
C GLU A 656 -1.21 -18.93 -19.28
N ALA A 657 -1.57 -20.11 -19.79
CA ALA A 657 -0.83 -20.81 -20.83
C ALA A 657 -0.75 -19.99 -22.15
N VAL A 658 -1.88 -19.44 -22.60
CA VAL A 658 -1.92 -18.60 -23.81
C VAL A 658 -1.12 -17.31 -23.62
N ASN A 659 -1.27 -16.63 -22.49
CA ASN A 659 -0.49 -15.41 -22.18
C ASN A 659 1.01 -15.71 -22.01
N ALA A 660 1.39 -16.92 -21.59
CA ALA A 660 2.78 -17.34 -21.53
C ALA A 660 3.37 -17.59 -22.93
N ALA A 661 2.59 -18.25 -23.81
CA ALA A 661 2.97 -18.46 -25.20
C ALA A 661 3.16 -17.14 -25.96
N GLU A 662 2.22 -16.19 -25.84
CA GLU A 662 2.32 -14.87 -26.47
C GLU A 662 3.54 -14.08 -25.98
N ARG A 663 3.84 -14.14 -24.68
CA ARG A 663 5.06 -13.51 -24.12
C ARG A 663 6.33 -14.19 -24.62
N ALA A 664 6.32 -15.51 -24.80
CA ALA A 664 7.45 -16.25 -25.35
C ALA A 664 7.71 -15.86 -26.82
N GLU A 665 6.66 -15.78 -27.63
CA GLU A 665 6.71 -15.35 -29.03
C GLU A 665 7.20 -13.90 -29.16
N ARG A 666 6.65 -12.97 -28.36
CA ARG A 666 7.10 -11.57 -28.34
C ARG A 666 8.57 -11.44 -27.94
N LYS A 667 9.05 -12.29 -27.01
CA LYS A 667 10.45 -12.34 -26.60
C LYS A 667 11.34 -12.91 -27.69
N GLN A 668 10.88 -13.91 -28.44
CA GLN A 668 11.58 -14.44 -29.62
C GLN A 668 11.71 -13.38 -30.71
N HIS A 669 10.61 -12.72 -31.08
CA HIS A 669 10.62 -11.65 -32.08
C HIS A 669 11.55 -10.48 -31.68
N LEU A 670 11.57 -10.10 -30.40
CA LEU A 670 12.49 -9.07 -29.91
C LEU A 670 13.97 -9.52 -29.95
N ARG A 671 14.24 -10.80 -29.64
CA ARG A 671 15.60 -11.37 -29.73
C ARG A 671 16.08 -11.41 -31.19
N GLU A 672 15.21 -11.78 -32.11
CA GLU A 672 15.53 -11.81 -33.54
C GLU A 672 15.77 -10.39 -34.08
N LYS A 673 14.95 -9.42 -33.70
CA LYS A 673 15.17 -8.01 -34.03
C LYS A 673 16.51 -7.49 -33.52
N LYS A 674 16.86 -7.76 -32.25
CA LYS A 674 18.16 -7.37 -31.67
C LYS A 674 19.33 -8.03 -32.40
N ARG A 675 19.21 -9.32 -32.74
CA ARG A 675 20.23 -10.04 -33.51
C ARG A 675 20.43 -9.42 -34.89
N ARG A 676 19.36 -9.01 -35.56
CA ARG A 676 19.43 -8.32 -36.85
C ARG A 676 20.12 -6.97 -36.74
N GLU A 677 19.76 -6.16 -35.73
CA GLU A 677 20.40 -4.87 -35.46
C GLU A 677 21.90 -5.01 -35.12
N GLU A 678 22.28 -6.05 -34.38
CA GLU A 678 23.67 -6.36 -34.05
C GLU A 678 24.48 -6.79 -35.29
N LEU A 679 23.91 -7.65 -36.14
CA LEU A 679 24.52 -8.03 -37.42
C LEU A 679 24.72 -6.82 -38.34
N GLU A 680 23.72 -5.94 -38.45
CA GLU A 680 23.85 -4.70 -39.22
C GLU A 680 24.92 -3.76 -38.66
N ARG A 681 25.07 -3.70 -37.33
CA ARG A 681 26.11 -2.90 -36.68
C ARG A 681 27.50 -3.47 -36.94
N LEU A 682 27.68 -4.79 -36.80
CA LEU A 682 28.94 -5.46 -37.08
C LEU A 682 29.36 -5.30 -38.55
N GLU A 683 28.41 -5.36 -39.49
CA GLU A 683 28.70 -5.13 -40.91
C GLU A 683 29.12 -3.68 -41.18
N LYS A 684 28.49 -2.69 -40.52
CA LYS A 684 28.92 -1.28 -40.57
C LYS A 684 30.31 -1.08 -39.99
N GLU A 685 30.63 -1.71 -38.86
CA GLU A 685 31.94 -1.65 -38.24
C GLU A 685 33.01 -2.28 -39.16
N ARG A 686 32.74 -3.45 -39.76
CA ARG A 686 33.61 -4.09 -40.76
C ARG A 686 33.83 -3.19 -41.99
N GLN A 687 32.78 -2.57 -42.52
CA GLN A 687 32.91 -1.64 -43.65
C GLN A 687 33.71 -0.39 -43.27
N ALA A 688 33.55 0.13 -42.05
CA ALA A 688 34.33 1.26 -41.57
C ALA A 688 35.81 0.89 -41.38
N GLU A 689 36.09 -0.32 -40.90
CA GLU A 689 37.44 -0.86 -40.78
C GLU A 689 38.11 -1.04 -42.15
N LEU A 690 37.41 -1.64 -43.12
CA LEU A 690 37.90 -1.77 -44.51
C LEU A 690 38.18 -0.41 -45.16
N ARG A 691 37.41 0.64 -44.83
CA ARG A 691 37.62 2.02 -45.30
C ARG A 691 38.69 2.76 -44.50
N SER A 692 39.15 2.21 -43.37
CA SER A 692 40.13 2.85 -42.52
C SER A 692 41.55 2.51 -42.99
N TYR A 693 42.32 3.53 -43.36
CA TYR A 693 43.76 3.40 -43.68
C TYR A 693 44.64 3.01 -42.48
N LYS A 694 44.05 2.77 -41.31
CA LYS A 694 44.75 2.50 -40.04
C LYS A 694 45.62 1.24 -40.07
N GLY A 695 45.23 0.22 -40.84
CA GLY A 695 46.03 -1.00 -41.05
C GLY A 695 47.16 -0.85 -42.08
N LEU A 696 47.10 0.17 -42.94
CA LEU A 696 48.12 0.46 -43.96
C LEU A 696 49.23 1.38 -43.41
N MET A 697 48.92 2.18 -42.38
CA MET A 697 49.87 3.11 -41.75
C MET A 697 50.70 2.43 -40.64
N VAL A 698 51.50 1.42 -40.99
CA VAL A 698 52.45 0.78 -40.07
C VAL A 698 53.77 1.55 -40.11
N SER A 699 54.16 2.18 -38.99
CA SER A 699 55.38 3.02 -38.93
C SER A 699 56.66 2.28 -39.32
N GLU A 700 56.71 0.97 -39.08
CA GLU A 700 57.83 0.10 -39.45
C GLU A 700 57.99 -0.11 -40.97
N LYS A 701 56.92 0.13 -41.75
CA LYS A 701 56.93 0.00 -43.22
C LYS A 701 57.00 1.35 -43.93
N MET A 702 57.14 2.45 -43.19
CA MET A 702 57.27 3.80 -43.74
C MET A 702 58.74 4.22 -43.80
N THR A 703 59.27 4.36 -45.01
CA THR A 703 60.63 4.86 -45.24
C THR A 703 60.61 6.37 -45.46
N SER A 704 61.49 7.10 -44.77
CA SER A 704 61.61 8.55 -44.96
C SER A 704 62.31 8.88 -46.29
N ASN A 705 61.90 9.94 -46.98
CA ASN A 705 62.60 10.46 -48.18
C ASN A 705 64.10 10.71 -47.93
N LYS A 706 64.48 11.02 -46.68
CA LYS A 706 65.86 11.22 -46.25
C LYS A 706 66.68 9.92 -46.20
N GLN A 707 66.04 8.80 -45.87
CA GLN A 707 66.67 7.47 -45.88
C GLN A 707 66.80 6.93 -47.32
N ILE A 708 65.81 7.18 -48.17
CA ILE A 708 65.88 6.86 -49.61
C ILE A 708 67.04 7.64 -50.26
N ALA A 709 67.15 8.95 -49.98
CA ALA A 709 68.24 9.80 -50.48
C ALA A 709 69.64 9.42 -49.95
N ALA A 710 69.72 8.80 -48.77
CA ALA A 710 70.98 8.30 -48.21
C ALA A 710 71.39 6.92 -48.76
N THR A 711 70.44 6.19 -49.38
CA THR A 711 70.68 4.86 -49.96
C THR A 711 70.87 4.93 -51.48
N SER A 712 70.42 6.01 -52.12
CA SER A 712 70.77 6.32 -53.51
C SER A 712 72.25 6.70 -53.58
N LYS A 713 73.04 5.91 -54.30
CA LYS A 713 74.44 6.23 -54.65
C LYS A 713 74.54 7.69 -55.10
N SER A 714 75.58 8.38 -54.62
CA SER A 714 75.87 9.73 -55.11
C SER A 714 76.10 9.69 -56.62
N LEU A 715 75.78 10.78 -57.34
CA LEU A 715 75.96 10.85 -58.80
C LEU A 715 77.41 10.48 -59.20
N GLN A 716 78.36 10.82 -58.34
CA GLN A 716 79.78 10.57 -58.52
C GLN A 716 80.16 9.08 -58.36
N GLU A 717 79.51 8.36 -57.43
CA GLU A 717 79.65 6.89 -57.31
C GLU A 717 78.99 6.12 -58.46
N LEU A 718 78.01 6.72 -59.14
CA LEU A 718 77.40 6.17 -60.35
C LEU A 718 78.25 6.46 -61.61
N GLU A 719 79.04 7.54 -61.61
CA GLU A 719 79.96 7.90 -62.68
C GLU A 719 81.25 7.06 -62.61
N ASP A 720 81.75 6.76 -61.40
CA ASP A 720 82.89 5.86 -61.15
C ASP A 720 82.56 4.36 -61.37
N ASP A 721 81.29 3.93 -61.23
CA ASP A 721 80.83 2.58 -61.61
C ASP A 721 80.56 2.44 -63.14
N PHE A 722 80.56 3.57 -63.87
CA PHE A 722 80.27 3.62 -65.31
C PHE A 722 81.52 3.78 -66.19
N MET A 723 82.61 4.37 -65.66
CA MET A 723 83.95 4.43 -66.28
C MET A 723 84.77 3.18 -65.97
#